data_AF-A0A7L3HX76-F1
#
_entry.id   AF-A0A7L3HX76-F1
#
_cell.length_a   1.000
_cell.length_b   1.000
_cell.length_c   1.000
_cell.angle_alpha   90.00
_cell.angle_beta   90.00
_cell.angle_gamma   90.00
#
_symmetry.space_group_name_H-M   'P 1'
#
loop_
_entity.id
_entity.type
_entity.pdbx_description
1 polymer ?
#
loop_
_entity_poly.entity_id
_entity_poly.type
_entity_poly.pdbx_seq_one_letter_code
_entity_poly.pdbx_strand_id
1 'polypeptide(L)'
;MSDKSYNVIKKVNVSTSLESEDISLETTVPTDDVSSSEEREGPVKITKQLIERKELLHNLQLLKIELSQKNLMIDNLKVEYLTKIEELEEKLNDALHQKQLLSLRLDSQMALQQEDARKHQALMKQEMETILLRQKQLEETNHQLRERAGDIRRSLRDLELTDECYEKLKSLPEDQLSIPEYVSVRFYEVVHSLRKELSDLQMKKESLIEELSGYRSQLKCLTESYEDERRSRSELEVRCQRLTLELADTKQLIQQGDYRQENYDKVKCERDVFEHELSELRRKYEILEVSYKTQTKERNDLAKELATIQQSLNLLQKDKDYLNRQNMELSVRCAHEEDRLERLQIQLEDAKKAREEMYEKYVASRQVIVYHYKAEYEKRLHEELEQIRLKTNQEIEQLRSTSKEMYERENRNLREARDNAVAEKERAAIAEKDSLRKYDQLLEQYRQMQLGTESKVAELLHQSKLKSFETEHVQLMQQETAKNLSQCQMECEKYQRKLEVLTKEFYSLQSSSETRIIELQTQNSEFQARLDTYEKLEKELDEIILQSAEMEDEVEAERVLFSYGYGANVPTTAKRRLKQSVHLARRLLQLEKQNSLLVKDLEHQKEQVTQISQELERANSLLNQAQQPYKYLIETVQQRDSQISLQKEHIAQLEKDIGLLNKEKTALLRVKNQMAADLERLLNDREELATMKQIIINLHGKHYEQNLPPSHIDVKSAIGKKSNRLVKLLPEHEEENIFTPKPTLFVSTVIRVNDKT
;
A
#
# COMPACT_ATOMS: atom_id res chain seq x y z
N MET A 1 -10.80 -79.42 -5.55
CA MET A 1 -10.55 -78.46 -6.66
C MET A 1 -11.04 -77.09 -6.16
N SER A 2 -10.40 -76.42 -5.21
CA SER A 2 -8.96 -76.17 -5.05
C SER A 2 -8.42 -75.25 -6.14
N ASP A 3 -8.45 -73.94 -5.89
CA ASP A 3 -7.22 -73.17 -5.97
C ASP A 3 -7.21 -71.99 -4.97
N LYS A 4 -6.04 -71.39 -4.74
CA LYS A 4 -5.82 -70.38 -3.68
C LYS A 4 -5.54 -68.98 -4.26
N SER A 5 -5.87 -67.94 -3.49
CA SER A 5 -5.17 -66.65 -3.56
C SER A 5 -5.21 -65.93 -2.21
N TYR A 6 -4.18 -65.12 -1.95
CA TYR A 6 -3.92 -64.47 -0.67
C TYR A 6 -4.63 -63.13 -0.55
N ASN A 7 -4.98 -62.74 0.68
CA ASN A 7 -4.41 -61.50 1.26
C ASN A 7 -4.63 -61.42 2.78
N VAL A 8 -3.62 -60.89 3.49
CA VAL A 8 -3.65 -60.61 4.93
C VAL A 8 -3.01 -59.25 5.15
N ILE A 9 -3.72 -58.32 5.79
CA ILE A 9 -3.17 -57.05 6.23
C ILE A 9 -3.53 -56.84 7.71
N LYS A 10 -2.55 -56.99 8.60
CA LYS A 10 -2.62 -56.50 9.98
C LYS A 10 -2.12 -55.07 10.01
N LYS A 11 -2.80 -54.18 10.75
CA LYS A 11 -2.26 -52.87 11.11
C LYS A 11 -1.17 -53.05 12.18
N VAL A 12 -0.11 -52.26 12.07
CA VAL A 12 0.93 -52.09 13.09
C VAL A 12 0.96 -50.61 13.43
N ASN A 13 0.76 -50.28 14.71
CA ASN A 13 1.06 -48.94 15.23
C ASN A 13 2.51 -48.95 15.70
N VAL A 14 3.27 -47.90 15.36
CA VAL A 14 4.63 -47.69 15.85
C VAL A 14 4.60 -46.51 16.81
N SER A 15 5.05 -46.75 18.05
CA SER A 15 5.35 -45.70 19.02
C SER A 15 6.87 -45.52 19.09
N THR A 16 7.34 -44.28 19.01
CA THR A 16 8.76 -43.93 19.14
C THR A 16 8.99 -43.10 20.41
N SER A 17 10.17 -43.30 21.02
CA SER A 17 10.57 -42.75 22.32
C SER A 17 11.28 -41.38 22.20
N LEU A 18 11.72 -40.87 23.36
CA LEU A 18 12.52 -39.69 23.72
C LEU A 18 11.66 -38.62 24.41
N GLU A 19 11.68 -38.48 25.74
CA GLU A 19 12.79 -38.12 26.67
C GLU A 19 12.94 -36.60 26.87
N SER A 20 12.46 -36.13 28.02
CA SER A 20 12.95 -34.93 28.72
C SER A 20 12.55 -35.07 30.19
N GLU A 21 13.52 -35.25 31.07
CA GLU A 21 13.32 -35.29 32.52
C GLU A 21 13.23 -33.87 33.08
N ASP A 22 12.38 -33.65 34.10
CA ASP A 22 12.44 -32.43 34.93
C ASP A 22 12.33 -32.85 36.41
N ILE A 23 13.35 -32.48 37.20
CA ILE A 23 13.54 -32.92 38.58
C ILE A 23 13.27 -31.75 39.52
N SER A 24 12.03 -31.63 40.00
CA SER A 24 11.66 -30.63 41.02
C SER A 24 12.02 -31.13 42.42
N LEU A 25 13.07 -30.54 43.01
CA LEU A 25 13.66 -30.95 44.29
C LEU A 25 12.80 -30.63 45.53
N GLU A 26 13.05 -31.43 46.57
CA GLU A 26 12.46 -31.35 47.91
C GLU A 26 12.76 -30.01 48.62
N THR A 27 11.88 -29.54 49.50
CA THR A 27 12.25 -28.59 50.55
C THR A 27 11.32 -28.73 51.77
N THR A 28 11.90 -28.75 52.98
CA THR A 28 11.25 -28.95 54.29
C THR A 28 10.65 -30.36 54.50
N VAL A 29 10.71 -31.00 55.68
CA VAL A 29 11.16 -30.57 57.02
C VAL A 29 12.09 -31.63 57.63
N PRO A 30 13.25 -31.25 58.22
CA PRO A 30 13.97 -32.11 59.15
C PRO A 30 13.45 -31.91 60.58
N THR A 31 13.07 -33.01 61.25
CA THR A 31 12.92 -33.06 62.71
C THR A 31 13.88 -34.11 63.26
N ASP A 32 15.00 -33.65 63.78
CA ASP A 32 15.88 -34.46 64.63
C ASP A 32 15.18 -34.77 65.96
N ASP A 33 15.25 -36.02 66.41
CA ASP A 33 15.23 -36.36 67.84
C ASP A 33 15.81 -37.77 68.04
N VAL A 34 17.14 -37.87 68.05
CA VAL A 34 17.86 -39.13 68.34
C VAL A 34 18.88 -38.92 69.46
N SER A 35 18.47 -39.36 70.66
CA SER A 35 19.32 -39.78 71.78
C SER A 35 20.31 -38.75 72.37
N SER A 36 19.96 -38.27 73.57
CA SER A 36 20.94 -38.22 74.66
C SER A 36 21.36 -39.66 75.04
N SER A 37 22.46 -39.96 75.74
CA SER A 37 23.30 -39.14 76.63
C SER A 37 24.71 -39.74 76.79
N GLU A 38 25.74 -38.88 76.82
CA GLU A 38 26.99 -39.01 77.62
C GLU A 38 27.88 -40.26 77.38
N GLU A 39 29.16 -40.37 77.78
CA GLU A 39 30.09 -39.65 78.68
C GLU A 39 31.53 -39.81 78.04
N ARG A 40 32.70 -39.20 78.36
CA ARG A 40 33.30 -38.49 79.52
C ARG A 40 34.24 -37.33 79.08
N GLU A 41 34.92 -36.73 80.05
CA GLU A 41 35.71 -35.49 80.00
C GLU A 41 37.21 -35.62 79.65
N GLY A 42 37.88 -34.48 79.42
CA GLY A 42 39.34 -34.34 79.38
C GLY A 42 39.81 -32.86 79.39
N PRO A 43 40.16 -32.25 80.55
CA PRO A 43 40.20 -30.79 80.66
C PRO A 43 41.59 -30.08 80.56
N VAL A 44 41.57 -28.97 79.81
CA VAL A 44 42.33 -27.71 80.01
C VAL A 44 43.88 -27.72 80.03
N LYS A 45 44.46 -27.08 79.01
CA LYS A 45 45.46 -25.98 79.19
C LYS A 45 45.57 -25.09 77.93
N ILE A 46 45.58 -23.79 78.14
CA ILE A 46 45.58 -22.77 77.07
C ILE A 46 47.04 -22.49 76.64
N THR A 47 47.50 -23.19 75.61
CA THR A 47 48.77 -22.91 74.91
C THR A 47 48.53 -21.94 73.75
N LYS A 48 49.61 -21.54 73.03
CA LYS A 48 49.57 -20.68 71.83
C LYS A 48 48.50 -21.10 70.80
N GLN A 49 48.30 -22.42 70.66
CA GLN A 49 47.27 -23.05 69.82
C GLN A 49 45.86 -22.54 70.07
N LEU A 50 45.53 -22.04 71.27
CA LEU A 50 44.20 -21.56 71.59
C LEU A 50 44.02 -20.05 71.29
N ILE A 51 45.12 -19.30 71.16
CA ILE A 51 45.12 -17.96 70.55
C ILE A 51 44.99 -18.13 69.04
N GLU A 52 45.82 -18.99 68.44
CA GLU A 52 45.72 -19.37 67.02
C GLU A 52 44.31 -19.89 66.67
N ARG A 53 43.67 -20.68 67.55
CA ARG A 53 42.27 -21.11 67.40
C ARG A 53 41.27 -19.95 67.50
N LYS A 54 41.53 -18.91 68.32
CA LYS A 54 40.68 -17.71 68.40
C LYS A 54 40.85 -16.81 67.18
N GLU A 55 42.07 -16.65 66.67
CA GLU A 55 42.38 -15.94 65.42
C GLU A 55 41.75 -16.65 64.23
N LEU A 56 41.86 -17.99 64.15
CA LEU A 56 41.17 -18.80 63.15
C LEU A 56 39.64 -18.69 63.27
N LEU A 57 39.07 -18.68 64.48
CA LEU A 57 37.64 -18.45 64.67
C LEU A 57 37.20 -17.04 64.26
N HIS A 58 38.01 -16.02 64.51
CA HIS A 58 37.73 -14.64 64.07
C HIS A 58 37.83 -14.50 62.55
N ASN A 59 38.87 -15.06 61.93
CA ASN A 59 39.01 -15.13 60.47
C ASN A 59 37.86 -15.92 59.83
N LEU A 60 37.39 -16.99 60.48
CA LEU A 60 36.22 -17.76 60.04
C LEU A 60 34.90 -16.98 60.22
N GLN A 61 34.79 -16.10 61.24
CA GLN A 61 33.69 -15.14 61.34
C GLN A 61 33.76 -14.06 60.25
N LEU A 62 34.94 -13.51 59.95
CA LEU A 62 35.14 -12.55 58.85
C LEU A 62 34.78 -13.19 57.51
N LEU A 63 35.28 -14.39 57.20
CA LEU A 63 34.91 -15.15 56.01
C LEU A 63 33.40 -15.47 55.94
N LYS A 64 32.74 -15.71 57.08
CA LYS A 64 31.26 -15.86 57.12
C LYS A 64 30.53 -14.55 56.83
N ILE A 65 31.06 -13.41 57.25
CA ILE A 65 30.51 -12.08 56.96
C ILE A 65 30.74 -11.72 55.48
N GLU A 66 31.94 -11.96 54.94
CA GLU A 66 32.22 -11.79 53.52
C GLU A 66 31.34 -12.71 52.67
N LEU A 67 31.18 -13.98 53.04
CA LEU A 67 30.31 -14.92 52.34
C LEU A 67 28.82 -14.52 52.44
N SER A 68 28.35 -14.00 53.57
CA SER A 68 26.97 -13.48 53.65
C SER A 68 26.77 -12.19 52.85
N GLN A 69 27.77 -11.31 52.76
CA GLN A 69 27.76 -10.13 51.87
C GLN A 69 27.79 -10.53 50.39
N LYS A 70 28.58 -11.56 50.01
CA LYS A 70 28.60 -12.09 48.64
C LYS A 70 27.28 -12.77 48.29
N ASN A 71 26.66 -13.51 49.21
CA ASN A 71 25.32 -14.07 49.01
C ASN A 71 24.27 -12.96 48.84
N LEU A 72 24.27 -11.94 49.71
CA LEU A 72 23.39 -10.77 49.57
C LEU A 72 23.56 -10.07 48.21
N MET A 73 24.79 -9.92 47.74
CA MET A 73 25.07 -9.34 46.41
C MET A 73 24.53 -10.24 45.28
N ILE A 74 24.69 -11.56 45.39
CA ILE A 74 24.15 -12.53 44.44
C ILE A 74 22.62 -12.51 44.43
N ASP A 75 21.98 -12.41 45.60
CA ASP A 75 20.52 -12.41 45.73
C ASP A 75 19.91 -11.08 45.26
N ASN A 76 20.57 -9.94 45.50
CA ASN A 76 20.21 -8.66 44.87
C ASN A 76 20.28 -8.75 43.34
N LEU A 77 21.37 -9.30 42.79
CA LEU A 77 21.51 -9.51 41.34
C LEU A 77 20.43 -10.46 40.79
N LYS A 78 20.04 -11.51 41.52
CA LYS A 78 18.89 -12.36 41.12
C LYS A 78 17.59 -11.55 41.05
N VAL A 79 17.32 -10.67 42.02
CA VAL A 79 16.12 -9.81 42.02
C VAL A 79 16.16 -8.80 40.85
N GLU A 80 17.32 -8.23 40.55
CA GLU A 80 17.51 -7.37 39.38
C GLU A 80 17.28 -8.13 38.05
N TYR A 81 17.74 -9.37 37.94
CA TYR A 81 17.47 -10.20 36.75
C TYR A 81 16.02 -10.69 36.68
N LEU A 82 15.38 -11.03 37.80
CA LEU A 82 13.97 -11.46 37.85
C LEU A 82 13.04 -10.32 37.46
N THR A 83 13.19 -9.13 38.07
CA THR A 83 12.42 -7.94 37.66
C THR A 83 12.69 -7.56 36.20
N LYS A 84 13.88 -7.84 35.67
CA LYS A 84 14.17 -7.63 34.24
C LYS A 84 13.56 -8.68 33.32
N ILE A 85 13.34 -9.91 33.79
CA ILE A 85 12.56 -10.93 33.07
C ILE A 85 11.09 -10.54 33.06
N GLU A 86 10.51 -10.16 34.21
CA GLU A 86 9.13 -9.66 34.32
C GLU A 86 8.87 -8.47 33.38
N GLU A 87 9.79 -7.49 33.37
CA GLU A 87 9.78 -6.35 32.44
C GLU A 87 9.79 -6.75 30.94
N LEU A 88 10.39 -7.89 30.59
CA LEU A 88 10.50 -8.36 29.21
C LEU A 88 9.31 -9.24 28.83
N GLU A 89 8.76 -10.00 29.78
CA GLU A 89 7.52 -10.77 29.62
C GLU A 89 6.31 -9.84 29.46
N GLU A 90 6.21 -8.76 30.23
CA GLU A 90 5.16 -7.74 30.06
C GLU A 90 5.23 -7.12 28.65
N LYS A 91 6.42 -6.70 28.20
CA LYS A 91 6.62 -6.14 26.85
C LYS A 91 6.37 -7.15 25.73
N LEU A 92 6.65 -8.44 25.97
CA LEU A 92 6.32 -9.53 25.04
C LEU A 92 4.80 -9.72 24.94
N ASN A 93 4.10 -9.71 26.08
CA ASN A 93 2.64 -9.82 26.12
C ASN A 93 1.95 -8.62 25.43
N ASP A 94 2.43 -7.39 25.65
CA ASP A 94 1.99 -6.20 24.92
C ASP A 94 2.18 -6.35 23.40
N ALA A 95 3.37 -6.77 22.96
CA ALA A 95 3.65 -6.99 21.54
C ALA A 95 2.78 -8.10 20.93
N LEU A 96 2.50 -9.16 21.68
CA LEU A 96 1.57 -10.23 21.27
C LEU A 96 0.13 -9.73 21.17
N HIS A 97 -0.33 -8.91 22.12
CA HIS A 97 -1.68 -8.33 22.09
C HIS A 97 -1.84 -7.33 20.93
N GLN A 98 -0.86 -6.47 20.69
CA GLN A 98 -0.84 -5.57 19.53
C GLN A 98 -0.85 -6.36 18.21
N LYS A 99 -0.08 -7.46 18.10
CA LYS A 99 -0.10 -8.36 16.95
C LYS A 99 -1.49 -9.00 16.73
N GLN A 100 -2.15 -9.46 17.79
CA GLN A 100 -3.50 -10.02 17.72
C GLN A 100 -4.52 -8.96 17.24
N LEU A 101 -4.46 -7.74 17.80
CA LEU A 101 -5.34 -6.64 17.42
C LEU A 101 -5.16 -6.25 15.94
N LEU A 102 -3.91 -6.22 15.45
CA LEU A 102 -3.60 -5.96 14.05
C LEU A 102 -4.08 -7.11 13.12
N SER A 103 -3.97 -8.38 13.55
CA SER A 103 -4.54 -9.52 12.80
C SER A 103 -6.06 -9.36 12.67
N LEU A 104 -6.78 -9.21 13.78
CA LEU A 104 -8.24 -9.05 13.79
C LEU A 104 -8.70 -7.86 12.93
N ARG A 105 -7.92 -6.77 12.91
CA ARG A 105 -8.19 -5.61 12.04
C ARG A 105 -7.98 -5.93 10.56
N LEU A 106 -6.93 -6.67 10.20
CA LEU A 106 -6.69 -7.14 8.84
C LEU A 106 -7.76 -8.13 8.39
N ASP A 107 -8.10 -9.12 9.23
CA ASP A 107 -9.13 -10.12 8.97
C ASP A 107 -10.51 -9.46 8.76
N SER A 108 -10.84 -8.43 9.55
CA SER A 108 -12.04 -7.61 9.38
C SER A 108 -12.04 -6.82 8.06
N GLN A 109 -10.91 -6.22 7.67
CA GLN A 109 -10.79 -5.53 6.38
C GLN A 109 -10.90 -6.50 5.18
N MET A 110 -10.29 -7.68 5.27
CA MET A 110 -10.39 -8.73 4.25
C MET A 110 -11.83 -9.27 4.13
N ALA A 111 -12.55 -9.43 5.25
CA ALA A 111 -13.96 -9.81 5.25
C ALA A 111 -14.84 -8.77 4.57
N LEU A 112 -14.66 -7.47 4.88
CA LEU A 112 -15.38 -6.38 4.22
C LEU A 112 -15.10 -6.33 2.72
N GLN A 113 -13.83 -6.41 2.30
CA GLN A 113 -13.47 -6.44 0.88
C GLN A 113 -14.07 -7.64 0.14
N GLN A 114 -14.14 -8.82 0.78
CA GLN A 114 -14.83 -9.98 0.20
C GLN A 114 -16.35 -9.77 0.11
N GLU A 115 -16.97 -9.12 1.09
CA GLU A 115 -18.41 -8.84 1.07
C GLU A 115 -18.75 -7.82 -0.02
N ASP A 116 -17.98 -6.74 -0.16
CA ASP A 116 -18.19 -5.73 -1.20
C ASP A 116 -17.88 -6.27 -2.60
N ALA A 117 -16.86 -7.11 -2.75
CA ALA A 117 -16.64 -7.85 -4.00
C ALA A 117 -17.83 -8.77 -4.36
N ARG A 118 -18.47 -9.41 -3.37
CA ARG A 118 -19.70 -10.20 -3.58
C ARG A 118 -20.89 -9.31 -3.96
N LYS A 119 -21.05 -8.12 -3.34
CA LYS A 119 -22.09 -7.14 -3.71
C LYS A 119 -21.91 -6.66 -5.16
N HIS A 120 -20.69 -6.27 -5.55
CA HIS A 120 -20.40 -5.88 -6.94
C HIS A 120 -20.65 -7.02 -7.93
N GLN A 121 -20.28 -8.26 -7.60
CA GLN A 121 -20.61 -9.43 -8.44
C GLN A 121 -22.11 -9.71 -8.52
N ALA A 122 -22.87 -9.48 -7.45
CA ALA A 122 -24.33 -9.64 -7.44
C ALA A 122 -25.01 -8.57 -8.31
N LEU A 123 -24.58 -7.30 -8.20
CA LEU A 123 -25.06 -6.20 -9.04
C LEU A 123 -24.74 -6.44 -10.52
N MET A 124 -23.50 -6.81 -10.86
CA MET A 124 -23.15 -7.13 -12.25
C MET A 124 -23.94 -8.33 -12.82
N LYS A 125 -24.29 -9.32 -12.00
CA LYS A 125 -25.18 -10.41 -12.42
C LYS A 125 -26.60 -9.92 -12.67
N GLN A 126 -27.15 -9.11 -11.77
CA GLN A 126 -28.48 -8.53 -11.92
C GLN A 126 -28.56 -7.62 -13.16
N GLU A 127 -27.56 -6.77 -13.39
CA GLU A 127 -27.44 -5.95 -14.61
C GLU A 127 -27.38 -6.82 -15.87
N MET A 128 -26.51 -7.84 -15.90
CA MET A 128 -26.42 -8.81 -17.00
C MET A 128 -27.75 -9.54 -17.23
N GLU A 129 -28.46 -9.95 -16.19
CA GLU A 129 -29.77 -10.58 -16.27
C GLU A 129 -30.83 -9.62 -16.86
N THR A 130 -30.84 -8.34 -16.48
CA THR A 130 -31.74 -7.35 -17.10
C THR A 130 -31.40 -7.08 -18.57
N ILE A 131 -30.12 -7.06 -18.93
CA ILE A 131 -29.66 -6.91 -20.33
C ILE A 131 -30.07 -8.14 -21.16
N LEU A 132 -29.87 -9.35 -20.64
CA LEU A 132 -30.29 -10.60 -21.30
C LEU A 132 -31.82 -10.71 -21.43
N LEU A 133 -32.58 -10.28 -20.43
CA LEU A 133 -34.04 -10.18 -20.51
C LEU A 133 -34.46 -9.19 -21.61
N ARG A 134 -33.80 -8.03 -21.68
CA ARG A 134 -34.07 -7.02 -22.70
C ARG A 134 -33.68 -7.49 -24.11
N GLN A 135 -32.58 -8.22 -24.24
CA GLN A 135 -32.16 -8.85 -25.49
C GLN A 135 -33.23 -9.85 -25.98
N LYS A 136 -33.73 -10.73 -25.11
CA LYS A 136 -34.80 -11.68 -25.46
C LYS A 136 -36.06 -10.97 -25.95
N GLN A 137 -36.52 -9.92 -25.26
CA GLN A 137 -37.66 -9.11 -25.73
C GLN A 137 -37.42 -8.49 -27.12
N LEU A 138 -36.19 -8.04 -27.40
CA LEU A 138 -35.82 -7.50 -28.71
C LEU A 138 -35.73 -8.59 -29.79
N GLU A 139 -35.28 -9.80 -29.46
CA GLU A 139 -35.25 -10.94 -30.36
C GLU A 139 -36.65 -11.48 -30.68
N GLU A 140 -37.52 -11.60 -29.66
CA GLU A 140 -38.93 -11.96 -29.78
C GLU A 140 -39.70 -10.96 -30.65
N THR A 141 -39.55 -9.65 -30.41
CA THR A 141 -40.18 -8.63 -31.24
C THR A 141 -39.61 -8.57 -32.66
N ASN A 142 -38.30 -8.82 -32.85
CA ASN A 142 -37.72 -8.98 -34.18
C ASN A 142 -38.28 -10.20 -34.92
N HIS A 143 -38.53 -11.32 -34.21
CA HIS A 143 -39.18 -12.50 -34.77
C HIS A 143 -40.60 -12.20 -35.22
N GLN A 144 -41.43 -11.61 -34.36
CA GLN A 144 -42.81 -11.20 -34.68
C GLN A 144 -42.86 -10.23 -35.87
N LEU A 145 -41.89 -9.30 -35.99
CA LEU A 145 -41.79 -8.41 -37.15
C LEU A 145 -41.40 -9.13 -38.44
N ARG A 146 -40.55 -10.17 -38.38
CA ARG A 146 -40.24 -11.04 -39.53
C ARG A 146 -41.43 -11.90 -39.94
N GLU A 147 -42.18 -12.43 -38.97
CA GLU A 147 -43.41 -13.18 -39.23
C GLU A 147 -44.44 -12.29 -39.93
N ARG A 148 -44.76 -11.12 -39.37
CA ARG A 148 -45.67 -10.13 -39.98
C ARG A 148 -45.22 -9.69 -41.38
N ALA A 149 -43.92 -9.47 -41.60
CA ALA A 149 -43.38 -9.18 -42.93
C ALA A 149 -43.51 -10.38 -43.89
N GLY A 150 -43.41 -11.61 -43.37
CA GLY A 150 -43.70 -12.84 -44.11
C GLY A 150 -45.20 -13.03 -44.41
N ASP A 151 -46.08 -12.60 -43.51
CA ASP A 151 -47.54 -12.62 -43.69
C ASP A 151 -47.96 -11.64 -44.78
N ILE A 152 -47.44 -10.41 -44.74
CA ILE A 152 -47.64 -9.40 -45.81
C ILE A 152 -47.12 -9.93 -47.16
N ARG A 153 -45.96 -10.59 -47.20
CA ARG A 153 -45.44 -11.25 -48.42
C ARG A 153 -46.26 -12.48 -48.88
N ARG A 154 -47.14 -13.01 -48.04
CA ARG A 154 -48.06 -14.11 -48.38
C ARG A 154 -49.42 -13.58 -48.83
N SER A 155 -49.96 -12.54 -48.21
CA SER A 155 -51.20 -11.89 -48.67
C SER A 155 -51.02 -11.11 -49.99
N LEU A 156 -49.83 -10.59 -50.28
CA LEU A 156 -49.49 -9.95 -51.56
C LEU A 156 -49.33 -10.93 -52.75
N ARG A 157 -49.76 -12.19 -52.64
CA ARG A 157 -49.73 -13.17 -53.74
C ARG A 157 -51.00 -13.14 -54.59
N ASP A 158 -52.15 -13.02 -53.93
CA ASP A 158 -53.46 -13.20 -54.53
C ASP A 158 -54.16 -11.83 -54.63
N LEU A 159 -53.73 -11.02 -55.59
CA LEU A 159 -54.10 -9.60 -55.76
C LEU A 159 -55.29 -9.37 -56.72
N GLU A 160 -55.97 -10.42 -57.18
CA GLU A 160 -57.06 -10.28 -58.16
C GLU A 160 -58.35 -9.73 -57.51
N LEU A 161 -58.74 -8.52 -57.90
CA LEU A 161 -60.01 -7.90 -57.52
C LEU A 161 -61.07 -8.08 -58.62
N THR A 162 -62.33 -8.18 -58.20
CA THR A 162 -63.49 -7.95 -59.06
C THR A 162 -63.80 -6.45 -59.14
N ASP A 163 -64.39 -6.00 -60.25
CA ASP A 163 -64.79 -4.61 -60.51
C ASP A 163 -65.59 -3.99 -59.35
N GLU A 164 -66.51 -4.77 -58.78
CA GLU A 164 -67.29 -4.39 -57.60
C GLU A 164 -66.44 -4.13 -56.34
N CYS A 165 -65.38 -4.90 -56.13
CA CYS A 165 -64.50 -4.76 -54.96
C CYS A 165 -63.48 -3.64 -55.18
N TYR A 166 -63.02 -3.44 -56.43
CA TYR A 166 -62.18 -2.30 -56.80
C TYR A 166 -62.88 -0.97 -56.51
N GLU A 167 -64.11 -0.74 -56.99
CA GLU A 167 -64.81 0.54 -56.76
C GLU A 167 -65.15 0.75 -55.26
N LYS A 168 -65.40 -0.31 -54.49
CA LYS A 168 -65.56 -0.24 -53.03
C LYS A 168 -64.26 0.20 -52.34
N LEU A 169 -63.12 -0.45 -52.64
CA LEU A 169 -61.82 -0.10 -52.02
C LEU A 169 -61.30 1.27 -52.46
N LYS A 170 -61.48 1.65 -53.73
CA LYS A 170 -61.13 2.96 -54.30
C LYS A 170 -61.91 4.13 -53.67
N SER A 171 -63.08 3.86 -53.08
CA SER A 171 -63.86 4.86 -52.33
C SER A 171 -63.29 5.19 -50.95
N LEU A 172 -62.33 4.40 -50.45
CA LEU A 172 -61.66 4.59 -49.16
C LEU A 172 -60.37 5.42 -49.33
N PRO A 173 -60.00 6.26 -48.36
CA PRO A 173 -58.73 6.99 -48.40
C PRO A 173 -57.54 6.05 -48.13
N GLU A 174 -56.37 6.39 -48.68
CA GLU A 174 -55.17 5.54 -48.61
C GLU A 174 -54.73 5.22 -47.17
N ASP A 175 -54.97 6.11 -46.20
CA ASP A 175 -54.68 5.89 -44.76
C ASP A 175 -55.56 4.80 -44.10
N GLN A 176 -56.66 4.39 -44.73
CA GLN A 176 -57.60 3.39 -44.20
C GLN A 176 -57.51 2.03 -44.93
N LEU A 177 -56.81 1.97 -46.06
CA LEU A 177 -56.58 0.73 -46.80
C LEU A 177 -55.45 -0.08 -46.16
N SER A 178 -55.64 -1.40 -46.00
CA SER A 178 -54.51 -2.26 -45.63
C SER A 178 -53.50 -2.36 -46.78
N ILE A 179 -52.24 -2.68 -46.46
CA ILE A 179 -51.17 -2.79 -47.45
C ILE A 179 -51.54 -3.74 -48.63
N PRO A 180 -52.18 -4.91 -48.41
CA PRO A 180 -52.67 -5.74 -49.50
C PRO A 180 -53.76 -5.07 -50.34
N GLU A 181 -54.77 -4.46 -49.72
CA GLU A 181 -55.88 -3.82 -50.44
C GLU A 181 -55.39 -2.65 -51.31
N TYR A 182 -54.50 -1.81 -50.78
CA TYR A 182 -53.87 -0.73 -51.53
C TYR A 182 -53.10 -1.25 -52.76
N VAL A 183 -52.29 -2.31 -52.58
CA VAL A 183 -51.54 -2.91 -53.70
C VAL A 183 -52.47 -3.59 -54.70
N SER A 184 -53.54 -4.26 -54.25
CA SER A 184 -54.55 -4.87 -55.12
C SER A 184 -55.30 -3.83 -55.96
N VAL A 185 -55.65 -2.67 -55.40
CA VAL A 185 -56.27 -1.54 -56.14
C VAL A 185 -55.32 -1.06 -57.25
N ARG A 186 -54.04 -0.81 -56.94
CA ARG A 186 -53.03 -0.38 -57.94
C ARG A 186 -52.71 -1.46 -58.98
N PHE A 187 -52.68 -2.73 -58.58
CA PHE A 187 -52.48 -3.86 -59.48
C PHE A 187 -53.65 -4.01 -60.46
N TYR A 188 -54.89 -3.91 -59.96
CA TYR A 188 -56.09 -3.95 -60.78
C TYR A 188 -56.12 -2.81 -61.82
N GLU A 189 -55.75 -1.57 -61.45
CA GLU A 189 -55.71 -0.43 -62.40
C GLU A 189 -54.83 -0.70 -63.63
N VAL A 190 -53.64 -1.28 -63.42
CA VAL A 190 -52.68 -1.60 -64.49
C VAL A 190 -53.05 -2.88 -65.24
N VAL A 191 -53.56 -3.89 -64.56
CA VAL A 191 -53.89 -5.19 -65.18
C VAL A 191 -55.22 -5.12 -65.94
N HIS A 192 -56.23 -4.42 -65.43
CA HIS A 192 -57.55 -4.33 -66.06
C HIS A 192 -57.54 -3.47 -67.34
N SER A 193 -56.70 -2.43 -67.40
CA SER A 193 -56.46 -1.66 -68.63
C SER A 193 -55.81 -2.53 -69.72
N LEU A 194 -54.73 -3.26 -69.40
CA LEU A 194 -54.10 -4.20 -70.33
C LEU A 194 -55.04 -5.35 -70.76
N ARG A 195 -55.88 -5.88 -69.85
CA ARG A 195 -56.89 -6.89 -70.19
C ARG A 195 -57.94 -6.35 -71.17
N LYS A 196 -58.36 -5.09 -71.04
CA LYS A 196 -59.25 -4.41 -72.01
C LYS A 196 -58.60 -4.25 -73.37
N GLU A 197 -57.35 -3.79 -73.45
CA GLU A 197 -56.60 -3.69 -74.71
C GLU A 197 -56.47 -5.05 -75.42
N LEU A 198 -56.19 -6.12 -74.67
CA LEU A 198 -56.14 -7.48 -75.21
C LEU A 198 -57.51 -7.96 -75.72
N SER A 199 -58.60 -7.67 -75.01
CA SER A 199 -59.96 -7.98 -75.46
C SER A 199 -60.32 -7.24 -76.74
N ASP A 200 -60.03 -5.94 -76.83
CA ASP A 200 -60.26 -5.13 -78.03
C ASP A 200 -59.46 -5.65 -79.24
N LEU A 201 -58.20 -6.07 -79.02
CA LEU A 201 -57.37 -6.67 -80.05
C LEU A 201 -57.89 -8.06 -80.48
N GLN A 202 -58.44 -8.84 -79.55
CA GLN A 202 -59.06 -10.13 -79.87
C GLN A 202 -60.35 -9.96 -80.68
N MET A 203 -61.24 -9.04 -80.32
CA MET A 203 -62.44 -8.72 -81.10
C MET A 203 -62.08 -8.26 -82.53
N LYS A 204 -61.06 -7.41 -82.69
CA LYS A 204 -60.55 -6.98 -84.01
C LYS A 204 -59.94 -8.12 -84.82
N LYS A 205 -59.30 -9.09 -84.17
CA LYS A 205 -58.78 -10.31 -84.82
C LYS A 205 -59.92 -11.20 -85.30
N GLU A 206 -60.98 -11.36 -84.50
CA GLU A 206 -62.13 -12.20 -84.82
C GLU A 206 -62.94 -11.61 -85.99
N SER A 207 -63.22 -10.30 -85.99
CA SER A 207 -63.90 -9.65 -87.14
C SER A 207 -63.08 -9.74 -88.44
N LEU A 208 -61.75 -9.61 -88.38
CA LEU A 208 -60.88 -9.79 -89.56
C LEU A 208 -60.86 -11.25 -90.07
N ILE A 209 -61.06 -12.24 -89.21
CA ILE A 209 -61.21 -13.64 -89.61
C ILE A 209 -62.57 -13.87 -90.29
N GLU A 210 -63.64 -13.24 -89.79
CA GLU A 210 -64.97 -13.27 -90.41
C GLU A 210 -64.95 -12.61 -91.79
N GLU A 211 -64.36 -11.42 -91.94
CA GLU A 211 -64.15 -10.75 -93.23
C GLU A 211 -63.38 -11.65 -94.23
N LEU A 212 -62.26 -12.23 -93.81
CA LEU A 212 -61.48 -13.17 -94.64
C LEU A 212 -62.28 -14.42 -95.02
N SER A 213 -63.21 -14.88 -94.17
CA SER A 213 -64.12 -15.99 -94.51
C SER A 213 -65.15 -15.57 -95.56
N GLY A 214 -65.67 -14.34 -95.48
CA GLY A 214 -66.59 -13.74 -96.45
C GLY A 214 -65.97 -13.55 -97.83
N TYR A 215 -64.74 -13.03 -97.92
CA TYR A 215 -64.04 -12.92 -99.20
C TYR A 215 -63.76 -14.30 -99.82
N ARG A 216 -63.47 -15.32 -99.02
CA ARG A 216 -63.27 -16.71 -99.49
C ARG A 216 -64.56 -17.33 -100.03
N SER A 217 -65.71 -17.12 -99.39
CA SER A 217 -66.99 -17.66 -99.88
C SER A 217 -67.46 -16.95 -101.15
N GLN A 218 -67.31 -15.62 -101.23
CA GLN A 218 -67.60 -14.84 -102.45
C GLN A 218 -66.79 -15.33 -103.65
N LEU A 219 -65.47 -15.53 -103.49
CA LEU A 219 -64.61 -16.06 -104.55
C LEU A 219 -65.07 -17.45 -105.03
N LYS A 220 -65.48 -18.34 -104.11
CA LYS A 220 -65.96 -19.68 -104.44
C LYS A 220 -67.23 -19.65 -105.29
N CYS A 221 -68.23 -18.86 -104.88
CA CYS A 221 -69.47 -18.70 -105.65
C CYS A 221 -69.23 -18.09 -107.03
N LEU A 222 -68.28 -17.14 -107.14
CA LEU A 222 -67.89 -16.56 -108.42
C LEU A 222 -67.27 -17.61 -109.36
N THR A 223 -66.37 -18.47 -108.85
CA THR A 223 -65.80 -19.58 -109.65
C THR A 223 -66.84 -20.61 -110.08
N GLU A 224 -67.82 -20.92 -109.22
CA GLU A 224 -68.90 -21.88 -109.54
C GLU A 224 -69.79 -21.36 -110.68
N SER A 225 -70.22 -20.10 -110.60
CA SER A 225 -71.04 -19.47 -111.67
C SER A 225 -70.34 -19.40 -113.03
N TYR A 226 -69.02 -19.20 -113.05
CA TYR A 226 -68.22 -19.19 -114.27
C TYR A 226 -68.12 -20.58 -114.94
N GLU A 227 -68.09 -21.67 -114.16
CA GLU A 227 -68.14 -23.01 -114.73
C GLU A 227 -69.49 -23.35 -115.35
N ASP A 228 -70.60 -22.93 -114.74
CA ASP A 228 -71.95 -23.20 -115.26
C ASP A 228 -72.23 -22.47 -116.58
N GLU A 229 -71.87 -21.19 -116.70
CA GLU A 229 -71.94 -20.47 -117.98
C GLU A 229 -71.16 -21.17 -119.11
N ARG A 230 -70.00 -21.73 -118.77
CA ARG A 230 -69.14 -22.44 -119.73
C ARG A 230 -69.80 -23.73 -120.22
N ARG A 231 -70.57 -24.43 -119.38
CA ARG A 231 -71.32 -25.65 -119.73
C ARG A 231 -72.48 -25.32 -120.68
N SER A 232 -73.37 -24.39 -120.29
CA SER A 232 -74.56 -24.04 -121.09
C SER A 232 -74.22 -23.52 -122.50
N ARG A 233 -73.06 -22.88 -122.67
CA ARG A 233 -72.59 -22.38 -123.98
C ARG A 233 -72.37 -23.51 -124.99
N SER A 234 -71.76 -24.62 -124.58
CA SER A 234 -71.49 -25.76 -125.48
C SER A 234 -72.76 -26.53 -125.89
N GLU A 235 -73.79 -26.53 -125.04
CA GLU A 235 -75.06 -27.20 -125.35
C GLU A 235 -75.84 -26.50 -126.48
N LEU A 236 -75.78 -25.16 -126.52
CA LEU A 236 -76.44 -24.35 -127.53
C LEU A 236 -75.84 -24.53 -128.93
N GLU A 237 -74.51 -24.65 -129.03
CA GLU A 237 -73.80 -24.86 -130.30
C GLU A 237 -74.24 -26.15 -131.00
N VAL A 238 -74.44 -27.23 -130.25
CA VAL A 238 -74.94 -28.53 -130.77
C VAL A 238 -76.37 -28.39 -131.32
N ARG A 239 -77.24 -27.64 -130.64
CA ARG A 239 -78.65 -27.51 -131.02
C ARG A 239 -78.83 -26.81 -132.37
N CYS A 240 -78.03 -25.79 -132.67
CA CYS A 240 -78.11 -25.03 -133.92
C CYS A 240 -77.82 -25.89 -135.15
N GLN A 241 -76.95 -26.90 -135.04
CA GLN A 241 -76.55 -27.75 -136.16
C GLN A 241 -77.70 -28.64 -136.68
N ARG A 242 -78.61 -29.11 -135.81
CA ARG A 242 -79.71 -30.00 -136.21
C ARG A 242 -80.74 -29.29 -137.10
N LEU A 243 -81.19 -28.09 -136.71
CA LEU A 243 -82.29 -27.37 -137.37
C LEU A 243 -81.95 -26.94 -138.81
N THR A 244 -80.67 -26.90 -139.18
CA THR A 244 -80.24 -26.58 -140.55
C THR A 244 -80.62 -27.65 -141.57
N LEU A 245 -80.81 -28.91 -141.14
CA LEU A 245 -81.11 -30.04 -142.04
C LEU A 245 -82.58 -30.08 -142.48
N GLU A 246 -83.51 -29.96 -141.54
CA GLU A 246 -84.98 -30.10 -141.75
C GLU A 246 -85.56 -29.09 -142.77
N LEU A 247 -84.88 -27.95 -142.96
CA LEU A 247 -85.26 -26.88 -143.91
C LEU A 247 -84.84 -27.15 -145.37
N ALA A 248 -84.21 -28.29 -145.67
CA ALA A 248 -83.90 -28.74 -147.02
C ALA A 248 -85.11 -29.44 -147.67
N ASP A 249 -85.64 -30.49 -147.02
CA ASP A 249 -86.57 -31.46 -147.61
C ASP A 249 -87.89 -30.84 -148.10
N THR A 250 -88.47 -29.95 -147.30
CA THR A 250 -89.78 -29.32 -147.58
C THR A 250 -89.79 -28.48 -148.86
N LYS A 251 -88.63 -28.02 -149.33
CA LYS A 251 -88.50 -27.24 -150.58
C LYS A 251 -88.59 -28.10 -151.84
N GLN A 252 -88.44 -29.43 -151.73
CA GLN A 252 -88.42 -30.35 -152.87
C GLN A 252 -89.83 -30.66 -153.38
N LEU A 253 -90.81 -30.87 -152.48
CA LEU A 253 -92.19 -31.24 -152.84
C LEU A 253 -92.95 -30.13 -153.58
N ILE A 254 -92.72 -28.87 -153.20
CA ILE A 254 -93.42 -27.71 -153.78
C ILE A 254 -93.06 -27.49 -155.26
N GLN A 255 -91.98 -28.10 -155.76
CA GLN A 255 -91.51 -27.97 -157.14
C GLN A 255 -92.24 -28.89 -158.14
N GLN A 256 -93.19 -29.74 -157.70
CA GLN A 256 -93.76 -30.83 -158.53
C GLN A 256 -95.17 -30.55 -159.10
N GLY A 257 -96.10 -29.99 -158.31
CA GLY A 257 -97.22 -29.16 -158.84
C GLY A 257 -98.60 -29.79 -159.17
N ASP A 258 -98.84 -31.09 -159.00
CA ASP A 258 -100.00 -31.82 -159.58
C ASP A 258 -101.45 -31.50 -159.07
N TYR A 259 -101.66 -30.47 -158.25
CA TYR A 259 -102.81 -30.36 -157.34
C TYR A 259 -104.22 -30.05 -157.95
N ARG A 260 -104.42 -29.94 -159.28
CA ARG A 260 -105.64 -29.26 -159.83
C ARG A 260 -106.58 -30.01 -160.78
N GLN A 261 -106.25 -31.18 -161.34
CA GLN A 261 -107.08 -31.77 -162.41
C GLN A 261 -108.26 -32.64 -161.95
N GLU A 262 -108.20 -33.29 -160.78
CA GLU A 262 -109.08 -34.44 -160.43
C GLU A 262 -110.57 -34.15 -160.11
N ASN A 263 -111.08 -32.94 -160.33
CA ASN A 263 -112.31 -32.51 -159.64
C ASN A 263 -113.60 -32.37 -160.49
N TYR A 264 -113.55 -32.45 -161.82
CA TYR A 264 -114.72 -32.17 -162.66
C TYR A 264 -115.60 -33.39 -162.98
N ASP A 265 -115.02 -34.54 -163.30
CA ASP A 265 -115.76 -35.68 -163.90
C ASP A 265 -116.78 -36.36 -162.98
N LYS A 266 -116.71 -36.10 -161.67
CA LYS A 266 -117.49 -36.80 -160.62
C LYS A 266 -119.00 -36.61 -160.75
N VAL A 267 -119.45 -35.39 -161.07
CA VAL A 267 -120.88 -34.99 -160.98
C VAL A 267 -121.77 -35.65 -162.03
N LYS A 268 -121.25 -35.96 -163.23
CA LYS A 268 -122.08 -36.49 -164.32
C LYS A 268 -122.59 -37.92 -164.02
N CYS A 269 -121.84 -38.69 -163.25
CA CYS A 269 -122.13 -40.10 -162.97
C CYS A 269 -123.36 -40.31 -162.08
N GLU A 270 -123.73 -39.33 -161.25
CA GLU A 270 -124.73 -39.49 -160.18
C GLU A 270 -126.16 -39.69 -160.70
N ARG A 271 -126.52 -39.06 -161.83
CA ARG A 271 -127.88 -39.13 -162.40
C ARG A 271 -128.29 -40.55 -162.80
N ASP A 272 -127.39 -41.27 -163.47
CA ASP A 272 -127.72 -42.54 -164.13
C ASP A 272 -127.79 -43.72 -163.14
N VAL A 273 -127.40 -43.51 -161.88
CA VAL A 273 -127.55 -44.48 -160.79
C VAL A 273 -129.02 -44.64 -160.39
N PHE A 274 -129.78 -43.56 -160.27
CA PHE A 274 -131.11 -43.57 -159.66
C PHE A 274 -132.18 -44.37 -160.43
N GLU A 275 -132.10 -44.46 -161.78
CA GLU A 275 -132.98 -45.35 -162.55
C GLU A 275 -132.67 -46.84 -162.30
N HIS A 276 -131.42 -47.18 -161.99
CA HIS A 276 -131.03 -48.55 -161.67
C HIS A 276 -131.63 -49.00 -160.33
N GLU A 277 -131.54 -48.15 -159.29
CA GLU A 277 -131.98 -48.43 -157.92
C GLU A 277 -133.45 -48.88 -157.83
N LEU A 278 -134.35 -48.25 -158.60
CA LEU A 278 -135.77 -48.62 -158.62
C LEU A 278 -136.02 -50.03 -159.18
N SER A 279 -135.20 -50.47 -160.13
CA SER A 279 -135.27 -51.84 -160.67
C SER A 279 -134.73 -52.86 -159.67
N GLU A 280 -133.65 -52.53 -158.97
CA GLU A 280 -133.10 -53.36 -157.90
C GLU A 280 -134.08 -53.53 -156.73
N LEU A 281 -134.83 -52.48 -156.37
CA LEU A 281 -135.70 -52.49 -155.20
C LEU A 281 -136.78 -53.58 -155.27
N ARG A 282 -137.31 -53.88 -156.47
CA ARG A 282 -138.27 -54.98 -156.68
C ARG A 282 -137.60 -56.35 -156.49
N ARG A 283 -136.41 -56.54 -157.07
CA ARG A 283 -135.60 -57.77 -156.91
C ARG A 283 -135.22 -58.01 -155.45
N LYS A 284 -134.89 -56.95 -154.70
CA LYS A 284 -134.57 -56.99 -153.27
C LYS A 284 -135.76 -57.52 -152.44
N TYR A 285 -137.00 -57.24 -152.82
CA TYR A 285 -138.19 -57.73 -152.11
C TYR A 285 -138.38 -59.26 -152.22
N GLU A 286 -138.25 -59.84 -153.42
CA GLU A 286 -138.36 -61.29 -153.62
C GLU A 286 -137.26 -62.06 -152.87
N ILE A 287 -136.03 -61.53 -152.87
CA ILE A 287 -134.91 -62.06 -152.09
C ILE A 287 -135.24 -62.05 -150.58
N LEU A 288 -135.90 -60.99 -150.09
CA LEU A 288 -136.26 -60.85 -148.69
C LEU A 288 -137.27 -61.91 -148.24
N GLU A 289 -138.29 -62.21 -149.05
CA GLU A 289 -139.28 -63.26 -148.74
C GLU A 289 -138.64 -64.66 -148.67
N VAL A 290 -137.65 -64.94 -149.53
CA VAL A 290 -136.85 -66.17 -149.46
C VAL A 290 -136.00 -66.19 -148.18
N SER A 291 -135.34 -65.09 -147.82
CA SER A 291 -134.53 -65.03 -146.58
C SER A 291 -135.35 -65.20 -145.30
N TYR A 292 -136.59 -64.72 -145.27
CA TYR A 292 -137.49 -64.94 -144.13
C TYR A 292 -137.78 -66.44 -143.93
N LYS A 293 -137.90 -67.19 -145.02
CA LYS A 293 -138.12 -68.64 -145.00
C LYS A 293 -136.86 -69.44 -144.63
N THR A 294 -135.64 -68.91 -144.81
CA THR A 294 -134.42 -69.53 -144.28
C THR A 294 -134.24 -69.20 -142.80
N GLN A 295 -134.36 -67.93 -142.40
CA GLN A 295 -134.29 -67.49 -140.99
C GLN A 295 -135.28 -68.23 -140.09
N THR A 296 -136.48 -68.52 -140.60
CA THR A 296 -137.49 -69.31 -139.85
C THR A 296 -137.03 -70.75 -139.59
N LYS A 297 -136.22 -71.36 -140.48
CA LYS A 297 -135.60 -72.68 -140.24
C LYS A 297 -134.42 -72.56 -139.30
N GLU A 298 -133.50 -71.63 -139.56
CA GLU A 298 -132.33 -71.34 -138.72
C GLU A 298 -132.74 -71.14 -137.25
N ARG A 299 -133.78 -70.35 -136.98
CA ARG A 299 -134.35 -70.16 -135.63
C ARG A 299 -134.84 -71.47 -134.98
N ASN A 300 -135.41 -72.39 -135.76
CA ASN A 300 -135.92 -73.66 -135.26
C ASN A 300 -134.80 -74.72 -135.09
N ASP A 301 -133.69 -74.58 -135.80
CA ASP A 301 -132.50 -75.42 -135.62
C ASP A 301 -131.65 -74.93 -134.45
N LEU A 302 -131.43 -73.60 -134.32
CA LEU A 302 -130.88 -72.95 -133.12
C LEU A 302 -131.66 -73.31 -131.85
N ALA A 303 -132.99 -73.47 -131.92
CA ALA A 303 -133.79 -73.93 -130.78
C ALA A 303 -133.46 -75.38 -130.34
N LYS A 304 -133.03 -76.25 -131.26
CA LYS A 304 -132.55 -77.60 -130.94
C LYS A 304 -131.15 -77.56 -130.36
N GLU A 305 -130.27 -76.73 -130.92
CA GLU A 305 -128.91 -76.52 -130.41
C GLU A 305 -128.92 -75.93 -129.00
N LEU A 306 -129.81 -74.98 -128.71
CA LEU A 306 -130.01 -74.46 -127.35
C LEU A 306 -130.42 -75.58 -126.39
N ALA A 307 -131.32 -76.48 -126.81
CA ALA A 307 -131.72 -77.63 -126.00
C ALA A 307 -130.57 -78.64 -125.77
N THR A 308 -129.71 -78.91 -126.75
CA THR A 308 -128.53 -79.80 -126.56
C THR A 308 -127.46 -79.14 -125.69
N ILE A 309 -127.20 -77.84 -125.87
CA ILE A 309 -126.30 -77.05 -125.02
C ILE A 309 -126.82 -77.05 -123.57
N GLN A 310 -128.12 -76.91 -123.37
CA GLN A 310 -128.75 -76.94 -122.05
C GLN A 310 -128.67 -78.34 -121.40
N GLN A 311 -128.65 -79.42 -122.19
CA GLN A 311 -128.32 -80.76 -121.68
C GLN A 311 -126.84 -80.91 -121.31
N SER A 312 -125.89 -80.42 -122.14
CA SER A 312 -124.47 -80.46 -121.80
C SER A 312 -124.11 -79.60 -120.59
N LEU A 313 -124.78 -78.46 -120.41
CA LEU A 313 -124.61 -77.60 -119.23
C LEU A 313 -125.07 -78.32 -117.94
N ASN A 314 -126.16 -79.09 -118.01
CA ASN A 314 -126.62 -79.92 -116.89
C ASN A 314 -125.68 -81.09 -116.56
N LEU A 315 -124.91 -81.60 -117.53
CA LEU A 315 -123.83 -82.58 -117.29
C LEU A 315 -122.62 -81.90 -116.65
N LEU A 316 -122.11 -80.83 -117.26
CA LEU A 316 -120.98 -80.03 -116.74
C LEU A 316 -121.23 -79.50 -115.32
N GLN A 317 -122.47 -79.16 -114.97
CA GLN A 317 -122.85 -78.76 -113.61
C GLN A 317 -122.72 -79.93 -112.61
N LYS A 318 -123.08 -81.16 -113.00
CA LYS A 318 -122.87 -82.36 -112.15
C LYS A 318 -121.40 -82.70 -112.00
N ASP A 319 -120.61 -82.59 -113.07
CA ASP A 319 -119.16 -82.83 -113.02
C ASP A 319 -118.46 -81.79 -112.14
N LYS A 320 -118.86 -80.51 -112.25
CA LYS A 320 -118.44 -79.44 -111.34
C LYS A 320 -118.80 -79.74 -109.88
N ASP A 321 -120.01 -80.20 -109.61
CA ASP A 321 -120.44 -80.53 -108.25
C ASP A 321 -119.74 -81.78 -107.69
N TYR A 322 -119.34 -82.73 -108.54
CA TYR A 322 -118.49 -83.87 -108.18
C TYR A 322 -117.05 -83.42 -107.86
N LEU A 323 -116.42 -82.65 -108.75
CA LEU A 323 -115.06 -82.12 -108.56
C LEU A 323 -114.97 -81.18 -107.35
N ASN A 324 -116.01 -80.40 -107.06
CA ASN A 324 -116.08 -79.57 -105.86
C ASN A 324 -116.08 -80.42 -104.57
N ARG A 325 -116.80 -81.55 -104.54
CA ARG A 325 -116.77 -82.48 -103.39
C ARG A 325 -115.39 -83.12 -103.24
N GLN A 326 -114.79 -83.56 -104.35
CA GLN A 326 -113.46 -84.15 -104.34
C GLN A 326 -112.39 -83.15 -103.86
N ASN A 327 -112.45 -81.88 -104.31
CA ASN A 327 -111.60 -80.82 -103.79
C ASN A 327 -111.82 -80.59 -102.28
N MET A 328 -113.07 -80.54 -101.82
CA MET A 328 -113.38 -80.36 -100.39
C MET A 328 -112.82 -81.51 -99.54
N GLU A 329 -112.94 -82.77 -100.00
CA GLU A 329 -112.33 -83.93 -99.36
C GLU A 329 -110.80 -83.85 -99.33
N LEU A 330 -110.17 -83.39 -100.41
CA LEU A 330 -108.72 -83.22 -100.48
C LEU A 330 -108.25 -82.09 -99.55
N SER A 331 -108.92 -80.93 -99.52
CA SER A 331 -108.62 -79.83 -98.61
C SER A 331 -108.72 -80.25 -97.13
N VAL A 332 -109.72 -81.06 -96.76
CA VAL A 332 -109.83 -81.61 -95.39
C VAL A 332 -108.69 -82.58 -95.07
N ARG A 333 -108.20 -83.36 -96.05
CA ARG A 333 -107.03 -84.24 -95.86
C ARG A 333 -105.72 -83.44 -95.76
N CYS A 334 -105.55 -82.39 -96.56
CA CYS A 334 -104.40 -81.48 -96.46
C CYS A 334 -104.36 -80.84 -95.07
N ALA A 335 -105.46 -80.23 -94.63
CA ALA A 335 -105.56 -79.64 -93.29
C ALA A 335 -105.25 -80.65 -92.17
N HIS A 336 -105.63 -81.93 -92.32
CA HIS A 336 -105.34 -82.95 -91.30
C HIS A 336 -103.86 -83.38 -91.25
N GLU A 337 -103.18 -83.46 -92.40
CA GLU A 337 -101.73 -83.74 -92.44
C GLU A 337 -100.90 -82.49 -92.07
N GLU A 338 -101.41 -81.28 -92.32
CA GLU A 338 -100.87 -80.00 -91.81
C GLU A 338 -100.94 -79.96 -90.27
N ASP A 339 -102.13 -80.19 -89.69
CA ASP A 339 -102.36 -80.38 -88.24
C ASP A 339 -101.38 -81.38 -87.61
N ARG A 340 -101.07 -82.46 -88.34
CA ARG A 340 -100.17 -83.53 -87.90
C ARG A 340 -98.69 -83.11 -88.00
N LEU A 341 -98.31 -82.40 -89.06
CA LEU A 341 -96.98 -81.83 -89.24
C LEU A 341 -96.69 -80.79 -88.16
N GLU A 342 -97.63 -79.91 -87.82
CA GLU A 342 -97.47 -78.95 -86.72
C GLU A 342 -97.24 -79.66 -85.38
N ARG A 343 -98.04 -80.69 -85.05
CA ARG A 343 -97.86 -81.48 -83.83
C ARG A 343 -96.49 -82.17 -83.77
N LEU A 344 -96.00 -82.69 -84.90
CA LEU A 344 -94.68 -83.31 -85.00
C LEU A 344 -93.54 -82.27 -84.92
N GLN A 345 -93.73 -81.06 -85.45
CA GLN A 345 -92.79 -79.95 -85.29
C GLN A 345 -92.72 -79.49 -83.83
N ILE A 346 -93.85 -79.33 -83.14
CA ILE A 346 -93.89 -78.99 -81.71
C ILE A 346 -93.14 -80.05 -80.89
N GLN A 347 -93.39 -81.33 -81.13
CA GLN A 347 -92.66 -82.44 -80.47
C GLN A 347 -91.15 -82.41 -80.77
N LEU A 348 -90.75 -82.04 -81.99
CA LEU A 348 -89.35 -81.90 -82.37
C LEU A 348 -88.68 -80.70 -81.67
N GLU A 349 -89.33 -79.54 -81.60
CA GLU A 349 -88.80 -78.37 -80.92
C GLU A 349 -88.75 -78.56 -79.40
N ASP A 350 -89.73 -79.21 -78.79
CA ASP A 350 -89.69 -79.53 -77.36
C ASP A 350 -88.61 -80.59 -77.04
N ALA A 351 -88.36 -81.56 -77.93
CA ALA A 351 -87.23 -82.47 -77.81
C ALA A 351 -85.86 -81.78 -78.00
N LYS A 352 -85.77 -80.76 -78.86
CA LYS A 352 -84.56 -79.91 -78.97
C LYS A 352 -84.33 -79.09 -77.69
N LYS A 353 -85.34 -78.38 -77.18
CA LYS A 353 -85.26 -77.62 -75.92
C LYS A 353 -84.84 -78.51 -74.76
N ALA A 354 -85.49 -79.67 -74.59
CA ALA A 354 -85.14 -80.62 -73.53
C ALA A 354 -83.70 -81.13 -73.64
N ARG A 355 -83.20 -81.36 -74.86
CA ARG A 355 -81.78 -81.67 -75.11
C ARG A 355 -80.87 -80.48 -74.77
N GLU A 356 -81.21 -79.28 -75.21
CA GLU A 356 -80.44 -78.05 -75.00
C GLU A 356 -80.33 -77.71 -73.52
N GLU A 357 -81.43 -77.74 -72.77
CA GLU A 357 -81.46 -77.62 -71.31
C GLU A 357 -80.52 -78.62 -70.61
N MET A 358 -80.44 -79.87 -71.09
CA MET A 358 -79.55 -80.88 -70.50
C MET A 358 -78.07 -80.61 -70.83
N TYR A 359 -77.77 -80.10 -72.03
CA TYR A 359 -76.43 -79.62 -72.36
C TYR A 359 -76.05 -78.37 -71.56
N GLU A 360 -76.95 -77.42 -71.37
CA GLU A 360 -76.74 -76.23 -70.54
C GLU A 360 -76.49 -76.63 -69.07
N LYS A 361 -77.31 -77.52 -68.49
CA LYS A 361 -77.11 -78.03 -67.13
C LYS A 361 -75.78 -78.76 -66.98
N TYR A 362 -75.35 -79.53 -67.99
CA TYR A 362 -74.04 -80.18 -68.01
C TYR A 362 -72.87 -79.17 -68.14
N VAL A 363 -72.98 -78.21 -69.06
CA VAL A 363 -71.95 -77.16 -69.27
C VAL A 363 -71.84 -76.27 -68.04
N ALA A 364 -72.96 -75.81 -67.47
CA ALA A 364 -72.99 -75.02 -66.24
C ALA A 364 -72.40 -75.79 -65.06
N SER A 365 -72.75 -77.07 -64.87
CA SER A 365 -72.15 -77.93 -63.83
C SER A 365 -70.62 -78.04 -64.00
N ARG A 366 -70.16 -78.36 -65.22
CA ARG A 366 -68.73 -78.43 -65.55
C ARG A 366 -68.02 -77.09 -65.36
N GLN A 367 -68.67 -75.98 -65.73
CA GLN A 367 -68.12 -74.63 -65.63
C GLN A 367 -68.06 -74.15 -64.18
N VAL A 368 -69.05 -74.46 -63.35
CA VAL A 368 -69.02 -74.22 -61.90
C VAL A 368 -67.90 -75.00 -61.24
N ILE A 369 -67.72 -76.29 -61.57
CA ILE A 369 -66.62 -77.11 -61.04
C ILE A 369 -65.26 -76.55 -61.46
N VAL A 370 -65.06 -76.25 -62.74
CA VAL A 370 -63.81 -75.65 -63.26
C VAL A 370 -63.56 -74.27 -62.65
N TYR A 371 -64.59 -73.45 -62.47
CA TYR A 371 -64.50 -72.14 -61.84
C TYR A 371 -64.12 -72.26 -60.36
N HIS A 372 -64.71 -73.20 -59.60
CA HIS A 372 -64.40 -73.40 -58.18
C HIS A 372 -62.95 -73.86 -57.99
N TYR A 373 -62.50 -74.86 -58.75
CA TYR A 373 -61.10 -75.29 -58.72
C TYR A 373 -60.15 -74.16 -59.15
N LYS A 374 -60.47 -73.44 -60.24
CA LYS A 374 -59.65 -72.31 -60.69
C LYS A 374 -59.57 -71.22 -59.63
N ALA A 375 -60.69 -70.82 -59.04
CA ALA A 375 -60.74 -69.80 -57.99
C ALA A 375 -60.00 -70.24 -56.72
N GLU A 376 -60.03 -71.53 -56.36
CA GLU A 376 -59.20 -72.05 -55.27
C GLU A 376 -57.70 -72.02 -55.58
N TYR A 377 -57.28 -72.37 -56.80
CA TYR A 377 -55.87 -72.27 -57.20
C TYR A 377 -55.40 -70.81 -57.28
N GLU A 378 -56.21 -69.90 -57.84
CA GLU A 378 -55.92 -68.46 -57.88
C GLU A 378 -55.90 -67.86 -56.46
N LYS A 379 -56.80 -68.29 -55.56
CA LYS A 379 -56.80 -67.86 -54.15
C LYS A 379 -55.57 -68.36 -53.39
N ARG A 380 -55.17 -69.62 -53.56
CA ARG A 380 -53.94 -70.16 -52.94
C ARG A 380 -52.69 -69.46 -53.48
N LEU A 381 -52.60 -69.26 -54.79
CA LEU A 381 -51.50 -68.52 -55.43
C LEU A 381 -51.45 -67.06 -54.94
N HIS A 382 -52.61 -66.42 -54.77
CA HIS A 382 -52.68 -65.06 -54.20
C HIS A 382 -52.26 -65.04 -52.73
N GLU A 383 -52.71 -66.00 -51.91
CA GLU A 383 -52.29 -66.15 -50.51
C GLU A 383 -50.79 -66.44 -50.37
N GLU A 384 -50.20 -67.22 -51.26
CA GLU A 384 -48.75 -67.47 -51.34
C GLU A 384 -47.99 -66.20 -51.76
N LEU A 385 -48.46 -65.48 -52.78
CA LEU A 385 -47.87 -64.22 -53.24
C LEU A 385 -47.97 -63.11 -52.18
N GLU A 386 -49.09 -63.00 -51.46
CA GLU A 386 -49.20 -62.05 -50.34
C GLU A 386 -48.37 -62.48 -49.13
N GLN A 387 -48.25 -63.78 -48.83
CA GLN A 387 -47.29 -64.25 -47.82
C GLN A 387 -45.84 -63.92 -48.18
N ILE A 388 -45.45 -64.05 -49.46
CA ILE A 388 -44.13 -63.64 -49.95
C ILE A 388 -43.96 -62.13 -49.81
N ARG A 389 -44.94 -61.33 -50.29
CA ARG A 389 -44.93 -59.86 -50.16
C ARG A 389 -44.80 -59.42 -48.71
N LEU A 390 -45.59 -59.98 -47.80
CA LEU A 390 -45.55 -59.68 -46.36
C LEU A 390 -44.20 -60.05 -45.74
N LYS A 391 -43.63 -61.22 -46.07
CA LYS A 391 -42.28 -61.60 -45.61
C LYS A 391 -41.22 -60.66 -46.15
N THR A 392 -41.21 -60.36 -47.45
CA THR A 392 -40.24 -59.42 -48.04
C THR A 392 -40.40 -58.00 -47.49
N ASN A 393 -41.62 -57.56 -47.19
CA ASN A 393 -41.86 -56.25 -46.55
C ASN A 393 -41.35 -56.26 -45.11
N GLN A 394 -41.59 -57.33 -44.34
CA GLN A 394 -41.05 -57.49 -42.98
C GLN A 394 -39.52 -57.55 -42.98
N GLU A 395 -38.90 -58.24 -43.94
CA GLU A 395 -37.44 -58.25 -44.14
C GLU A 395 -36.90 -56.87 -44.52
N ILE A 396 -37.57 -56.15 -45.43
CA ILE A 396 -37.23 -54.76 -45.79
C ILE A 396 -37.39 -53.81 -44.59
N GLU A 397 -38.42 -53.97 -43.76
CA GLU A 397 -38.63 -53.20 -42.55
C GLU A 397 -37.61 -53.54 -41.46
N GLN A 398 -37.22 -54.80 -41.31
CA GLN A 398 -36.13 -55.23 -40.42
C GLN A 398 -34.77 -54.72 -40.90
N LEU A 399 -34.49 -54.73 -42.20
CA LEU A 399 -33.27 -54.14 -42.76
C LEU A 399 -33.26 -52.61 -42.60
N ARG A 400 -34.41 -51.94 -42.77
CA ARG A 400 -34.53 -50.49 -42.50
C ARG A 400 -34.38 -50.15 -41.02
N SER A 401 -34.97 -50.94 -40.11
CA SER A 401 -34.86 -50.70 -38.67
C SER A 401 -33.45 -50.98 -38.16
N THR A 402 -32.86 -52.13 -38.50
CA THR A 402 -31.47 -52.45 -38.13
C THR A 402 -30.47 -51.48 -38.74
N SER A 403 -30.62 -51.07 -40.01
CA SER A 403 -29.79 -50.02 -40.62
C SER A 403 -29.94 -48.69 -39.90
N LYS A 404 -31.17 -48.25 -39.61
CA LYS A 404 -31.44 -47.03 -38.81
C LYS A 404 -30.79 -47.12 -37.42
N GLU A 405 -30.98 -48.21 -36.70
CA GLU A 405 -30.37 -48.40 -35.37
C GLU A 405 -28.84 -48.42 -35.45
N MET A 406 -28.24 -48.99 -36.50
CA MET A 406 -26.80 -48.95 -36.72
C MET A 406 -26.31 -47.52 -36.94
N TYR A 407 -26.99 -46.73 -37.78
CA TYR A 407 -26.68 -45.30 -37.91
C TYR A 407 -26.93 -44.51 -36.61
N GLU A 408 -27.92 -44.88 -35.79
CA GLU A 408 -28.18 -44.26 -34.48
C GLU A 408 -27.19 -44.70 -33.39
N ARG A 409 -26.58 -45.89 -33.50
CA ARG A 409 -25.43 -46.33 -32.69
C ARG A 409 -24.18 -45.56 -33.12
N GLU A 410 -23.88 -45.51 -34.41
CA GLU A 410 -22.76 -44.75 -34.97
C GLU A 410 -22.85 -43.26 -34.64
N ASN A 411 -24.02 -42.63 -34.79
CA ASN A 411 -24.25 -41.23 -34.41
C ASN A 411 -24.06 -40.98 -32.91
N ARG A 412 -24.36 -41.95 -32.03
CA ARG A 412 -24.05 -41.85 -30.60
C ARG A 412 -22.56 -41.97 -30.37
N ASN A 413 -21.90 -43.00 -30.89
CA ASN A 413 -20.46 -43.19 -30.80
C ASN A 413 -19.68 -41.96 -31.30
N LEU A 414 -20.11 -41.32 -32.40
CA LEU A 414 -19.50 -40.11 -32.94
C LEU A 414 -19.73 -38.86 -32.06
N ARG A 415 -20.90 -38.74 -31.42
CA ARG A 415 -21.17 -37.67 -30.44
C ARG A 415 -20.35 -37.87 -29.17
N GLU A 416 -20.30 -39.09 -28.65
CA GLU A 416 -19.50 -39.47 -27.48
C GLU A 416 -18.00 -39.28 -27.76
N ALA A 417 -17.51 -39.66 -28.94
CA ALA A 417 -16.13 -39.39 -29.36
C ALA A 417 -15.82 -37.89 -29.48
N ARG A 418 -16.75 -37.10 -30.06
CA ARG A 418 -16.66 -35.63 -30.09
C ARG A 418 -16.61 -35.04 -28.68
N ASP A 419 -17.50 -35.47 -27.79
CA ASP A 419 -17.65 -34.91 -26.45
C ASP A 419 -16.47 -35.30 -25.55
N ASN A 420 -15.93 -36.51 -25.72
CA ASN A 420 -14.65 -36.91 -25.12
C ASN A 420 -13.48 -36.04 -25.64
N ALA A 421 -13.38 -35.80 -26.95
CA ALA A 421 -12.35 -34.94 -27.54
C ALA A 421 -12.48 -33.46 -27.10
N VAL A 422 -13.71 -32.95 -26.90
CA VAL A 422 -13.96 -31.64 -26.30
C VAL A 422 -13.50 -31.63 -24.84
N ALA A 423 -13.86 -32.64 -24.04
CA ALA A 423 -13.42 -32.74 -22.65
C ALA A 423 -11.89 -32.94 -22.50
N GLU A 424 -11.21 -33.53 -23.48
CA GLU A 424 -9.74 -33.58 -23.54
C GLU A 424 -9.13 -32.24 -23.92
N LYS A 425 -9.69 -31.55 -24.93
CA LYS A 425 -9.30 -30.17 -25.29
C LYS A 425 -9.46 -29.21 -24.11
N GLU A 426 -10.54 -29.32 -23.35
CA GLU A 426 -10.79 -28.50 -22.16
C GLU A 426 -9.80 -28.80 -21.04
N ARG A 427 -9.53 -30.08 -20.76
CA ARG A 427 -8.46 -30.49 -19.81
C ARG A 427 -7.09 -29.96 -20.23
N ALA A 428 -6.76 -30.03 -21.52
CA ALA A 428 -5.51 -29.47 -22.07
C ALA A 428 -5.45 -27.95 -21.92
N ALA A 429 -6.53 -27.22 -22.24
CA ALA A 429 -6.60 -25.77 -22.11
C ALA A 429 -6.58 -25.28 -20.64
N ILE A 430 -7.03 -26.10 -19.68
CA ILE A 430 -6.87 -25.83 -18.24
C ILE A 430 -5.41 -26.04 -17.84
N ALA A 431 -4.78 -27.15 -18.25
CA ALA A 431 -3.37 -27.42 -17.97
C ALA A 431 -2.42 -26.37 -18.61
N GLU A 432 -2.75 -25.87 -19.80
CA GLU A 432 -2.09 -24.75 -20.45
C GLU A 432 -2.20 -23.47 -19.60
N LYS A 433 -3.42 -23.08 -19.20
CA LYS A 433 -3.65 -21.90 -18.35
C LYS A 433 -2.92 -21.99 -17.01
N ASP A 434 -2.89 -23.17 -16.39
CA ASP A 434 -2.16 -23.38 -15.13
C ASP A 434 -0.64 -23.45 -15.31
N SER A 435 -0.16 -23.76 -16.51
CA SER A 435 1.26 -23.65 -16.86
C SER A 435 1.66 -22.20 -17.14
N LEU A 436 0.82 -21.44 -17.85
CA LEU A 436 0.97 -19.99 -18.04
C LEU A 436 0.96 -19.24 -16.70
N ARG A 437 0.00 -19.52 -15.81
CA ARG A 437 -0.03 -18.96 -14.44
C ARG A 437 1.27 -19.19 -13.65
N LYS A 438 1.86 -20.38 -13.77
CA LYS A 438 3.16 -20.69 -13.12
C LYS A 438 4.32 -19.94 -13.78
N TYR A 439 4.29 -19.78 -15.10
CA TYR A 439 5.26 -18.97 -15.84
C TYR A 439 5.16 -17.48 -15.48
N ASP A 440 3.95 -16.94 -15.37
CA ASP A 440 3.70 -15.55 -14.94
C ASP A 440 4.17 -15.32 -13.50
N GLN A 441 3.89 -16.27 -12.59
CA GLN A 441 4.41 -16.25 -11.21
C GLN A 441 5.95 -16.30 -11.17
N LEU A 442 6.58 -17.12 -12.01
CA LEU A 442 8.04 -17.22 -12.09
C LEU A 442 8.67 -15.96 -12.71
N LEU A 443 8.04 -15.36 -13.71
CA LEU A 443 8.45 -14.06 -14.26
C LEU A 443 8.35 -12.94 -13.23
N GLU A 444 7.28 -12.93 -12.42
CA GLU A 444 7.09 -11.92 -11.39
C GLU A 444 8.09 -12.10 -10.23
N GLN A 445 8.35 -13.34 -9.80
CA GLN A 445 9.46 -13.64 -8.88
C GLN A 445 10.82 -13.23 -9.46
N TYR A 446 11.07 -13.49 -10.74
CA TYR A 446 12.31 -13.07 -11.42
C TYR A 446 12.46 -11.55 -11.44
N ARG A 447 11.39 -10.79 -11.75
CA ARG A 447 11.38 -9.33 -11.70
C ARG A 447 11.62 -8.79 -10.30
N GLN A 448 10.99 -9.36 -9.27
CA GLN A 448 11.19 -8.96 -7.89
C GLN A 448 12.63 -9.23 -7.41
N MET A 449 13.20 -10.38 -7.79
CA MET A 449 14.61 -10.69 -7.56
C MET A 449 15.55 -9.74 -8.34
N GLN A 450 15.22 -9.40 -9.58
CA GLN A 450 15.97 -8.44 -10.39
C GLN A 450 15.96 -7.03 -9.77
N LEU A 451 14.79 -6.52 -9.37
CA LEU A 451 14.69 -5.23 -8.68
C LEU A 451 15.43 -5.24 -7.34
N GLY A 452 15.41 -6.37 -6.63
CA GLY A 452 16.19 -6.58 -5.41
C GLY A 452 17.71 -6.54 -5.66
N THR A 453 18.21 -7.18 -6.72
CA THR A 453 19.64 -7.13 -7.06
C THR A 453 20.06 -5.78 -7.64
N GLU A 454 19.21 -5.12 -8.42
CA GLU A 454 19.44 -3.75 -8.91
C GLU A 454 19.51 -2.74 -7.75
N SER A 455 18.60 -2.84 -6.78
CA SER A 455 18.68 -2.06 -5.53
C SER A 455 19.98 -2.36 -4.78
N LYS A 456 20.36 -3.63 -4.64
CA LYS A 456 21.59 -4.01 -3.93
C LYS A 456 22.87 -3.53 -4.64
N VAL A 457 22.89 -3.55 -5.97
CA VAL A 457 23.97 -2.97 -6.77
C VAL A 457 24.00 -1.45 -6.61
N ALA A 458 22.86 -0.78 -6.61
CA ALA A 458 22.79 0.66 -6.36
C ALA A 458 23.29 1.02 -4.95
N GLU A 459 22.90 0.29 -3.91
CA GLU A 459 23.41 0.44 -2.54
C GLU A 459 24.93 0.26 -2.48
N LEU A 460 25.46 -0.82 -3.06
CA LEU A 460 26.89 -1.12 -3.06
C LEU A 460 27.70 -0.06 -3.84
N LEU A 461 27.16 0.48 -4.94
CA LEU A 461 27.78 1.58 -5.68
C LEU A 461 27.77 2.89 -4.87
N HIS A 462 26.74 3.18 -4.09
CA HIS A 462 26.71 4.34 -3.19
C HIS A 462 27.66 4.16 -2.01
N GLN A 463 27.71 2.97 -1.39
CA GLN A 463 28.69 2.64 -0.35
C GLN A 463 30.13 2.73 -0.87
N SER A 464 30.39 2.24 -2.09
CA SER A 464 31.70 2.34 -2.74
C SER A 464 32.11 3.81 -2.98
N LYS A 465 31.19 4.67 -3.43
CA LYS A 465 31.44 6.13 -3.57
C LYS A 465 31.68 6.83 -2.24
N LEU A 466 30.90 6.49 -1.21
CA LEU A 466 31.12 7.03 0.14
C LEU A 466 32.50 6.62 0.66
N LYS A 467 32.88 5.34 0.48
CA LYS A 467 34.21 4.86 0.86
C LYS A 467 35.34 5.48 0.03
N SER A 468 35.14 5.78 -1.26
CA SER A 468 36.17 6.51 -2.02
C SER A 468 36.35 7.93 -1.48
N PHE A 469 35.28 8.67 -1.21
CA PHE A 469 35.37 10.00 -0.58
C PHE A 469 35.98 9.96 0.83
N GLU A 470 35.64 8.96 1.66
CA GLU A 470 36.31 8.73 2.94
C GLU A 470 37.82 8.50 2.76
N THR A 471 38.23 7.67 1.80
CA THR A 471 39.65 7.43 1.54
C THR A 471 40.38 8.64 0.97
N GLU A 472 39.75 9.44 0.10
CA GLU A 472 40.30 10.71 -0.40
C GLU A 472 40.49 11.71 0.74
N HIS A 473 39.49 11.85 1.61
CA HIS A 473 39.58 12.70 2.80
C HIS A 473 40.70 12.25 3.76
N VAL A 474 40.78 10.94 4.07
CA VAL A 474 41.85 10.38 4.90
C VAL A 474 43.22 10.55 4.23
N GLN A 475 43.32 10.40 2.91
CA GLN A 475 44.57 10.60 2.17
C GLN A 475 45.01 12.08 2.17
N LEU A 476 44.08 13.03 2.05
CA LEU A 476 44.38 14.47 2.19
C LEU A 476 44.86 14.80 3.60
N MET A 477 44.16 14.31 4.64
CA MET A 477 44.58 14.44 6.04
C MET A 477 45.94 13.79 6.30
N GLN A 478 46.25 12.65 5.67
CA GLN A 478 47.56 12.01 5.74
C GLN A 478 48.64 12.87 5.08
N GLN A 479 48.37 13.45 3.90
CA GLN A 479 49.32 14.33 3.22
C GLN A 479 49.58 15.62 4.00
N GLU A 480 48.57 16.19 4.64
CA GLU A 480 48.71 17.38 5.48
C GLU A 480 49.47 17.08 6.77
N THR A 481 49.11 16.01 7.49
CA THR A 481 49.85 15.59 8.69
C THR A 481 51.30 15.19 8.40
N ALA A 482 51.58 14.58 7.23
CA ALA A 482 52.94 14.30 6.79
C ALA A 482 53.75 15.57 6.45
N LYS A 483 53.13 16.58 5.82
CA LYS A 483 53.75 17.90 5.61
C LYS A 483 54.05 18.59 6.93
N ASN A 484 53.10 18.60 7.86
CA ASN A 484 53.25 19.20 9.18
C ASN A 484 54.33 18.49 10.00
N LEU A 485 54.40 17.15 9.94
CA LEU A 485 55.48 16.37 10.55
C LEU A 485 56.85 16.72 9.95
N SER A 486 56.94 16.83 8.62
CA SER A 486 58.17 17.23 7.93
C SER A 486 58.61 18.65 8.30
N GLN A 487 57.67 19.61 8.40
CA GLN A 487 57.97 20.95 8.90
C GLN A 487 58.48 20.92 10.35
N CYS A 488 57.80 20.20 11.26
CA CYS A 488 58.24 20.03 12.64
C CYS A 488 59.63 19.37 12.72
N GLN A 489 59.96 18.41 11.86
CA GLN A 489 61.29 17.83 11.76
C GLN A 489 62.35 18.86 11.33
N MET A 490 62.07 19.65 10.29
CA MET A 490 62.97 20.72 9.83
C MET A 490 63.15 21.83 10.88
N GLU A 491 62.11 22.13 11.66
CA GLU A 491 62.19 23.06 12.79
C GLU A 491 63.00 22.47 13.95
N CYS A 492 62.81 21.19 14.30
CA CYS A 492 63.64 20.47 15.28
C CYS A 492 65.12 20.45 14.86
N GLU A 493 65.45 20.14 13.59
CA GLU A 493 66.82 20.23 13.09
C GLU A 493 67.40 21.65 13.22
N LYS A 494 66.60 22.68 12.91
CA LYS A 494 67.00 24.09 13.03
C LYS A 494 67.26 24.49 14.48
N TYR A 495 66.43 24.05 15.42
CA TYR A 495 66.65 24.26 16.85
C TYR A 495 67.84 23.46 17.37
N GLN A 496 68.04 22.22 16.92
CA GLN A 496 69.22 21.41 17.26
C GLN A 496 70.51 22.06 16.78
N ARG A 497 70.59 22.48 15.50
CA ARG A 497 71.74 23.22 14.96
C ARG A 497 71.99 24.52 15.73
N LYS A 498 70.93 25.23 16.15
CA LYS A 498 71.06 26.44 17.00
C LYS A 498 71.58 26.09 18.39
N LEU A 499 71.13 25.01 19.01
CA LEU A 499 71.65 24.52 20.29
C LEU A 499 73.11 24.11 20.16
N GLU A 500 73.52 23.43 19.10
CA GLU A 500 74.92 23.06 18.84
C GLU A 500 75.84 24.29 18.72
N VAL A 501 75.38 25.36 18.06
CA VAL A 501 76.11 26.64 17.99
C VAL A 501 76.16 27.32 19.36
N LEU A 502 75.03 27.49 20.04
CA LEU A 502 74.98 28.10 21.37
C LEU A 502 75.79 27.31 22.41
N THR A 503 75.86 25.99 22.28
CA THR A 503 76.69 25.12 23.14
C THR A 503 78.17 25.34 22.89
N LYS A 504 78.59 25.49 21.63
CA LYS A 504 79.97 25.83 21.27
C LYS A 504 80.35 27.24 21.75
N GLU A 505 79.46 28.21 21.56
CA GLU A 505 79.63 29.58 22.07
C GLU A 505 79.74 29.58 23.61
N PHE A 506 78.83 28.90 24.31
CA PHE A 506 78.86 28.74 25.76
C PHE A 506 80.18 28.11 26.26
N TYR A 507 80.63 26.99 25.68
CA TYR A 507 81.90 26.39 26.07
C TYR A 507 83.10 27.29 25.76
N SER A 508 83.11 28.01 24.63
CA SER A 508 84.18 28.96 24.32
C SER A 508 84.21 30.13 25.31
N LEU A 509 83.04 30.63 25.73
CA LEU A 509 82.90 31.67 26.73
C LEU A 509 83.32 31.16 28.12
N GLN A 510 82.90 29.95 28.49
CA GLN A 510 83.30 29.27 29.72
C GLN A 510 84.83 29.14 29.78
N SER A 511 85.48 28.58 28.76
CA SER A 511 86.94 28.47 28.73
C SER A 511 87.62 29.84 28.77
N SER A 512 87.07 30.88 28.12
CA SER A 512 87.62 32.25 28.21
C SER A 512 87.48 32.86 29.61
N SER A 513 86.41 32.53 30.33
CA SER A 513 86.18 32.98 31.70
C SER A 513 87.01 32.20 32.73
N GLU A 514 87.19 30.89 32.52
CA GLU A 514 88.07 30.04 33.33
C GLU A 514 89.53 30.47 33.18
N THR A 515 90.01 30.73 31.95
CA THR A 515 91.36 31.29 31.76
C THR A 515 91.50 32.66 32.44
N ARG A 516 90.47 33.52 32.37
CA ARG A 516 90.52 34.83 33.03
C ARG A 516 90.45 34.73 34.56
N ILE A 517 89.75 33.74 35.11
CA ILE A 517 89.74 33.43 36.54
C ILE A 517 91.13 32.95 36.97
N ILE A 518 91.78 32.08 36.20
CA ILE A 518 93.15 31.61 36.46
C ILE A 518 94.15 32.79 36.43
N GLU A 519 94.07 33.68 35.44
CA GLU A 519 94.88 34.91 35.38
C GLU A 519 94.71 35.81 36.62
N LEU A 520 93.47 35.98 37.10
CA LEU A 520 93.20 36.80 38.28
C LEU A 520 93.62 36.09 39.59
N GLN A 521 93.54 34.76 39.64
CA GLN A 521 94.03 33.96 40.75
C GLN A 521 95.57 33.98 40.85
N THR A 522 96.29 33.89 39.73
CA THR A 522 97.75 34.02 39.73
C THR A 522 98.17 35.43 40.15
N GLN A 523 97.54 36.48 39.62
CA GLN A 523 97.79 37.87 40.06
C GLN A 523 97.53 38.08 41.56
N ASN A 524 96.41 37.56 42.10
CA ASN A 524 96.16 37.61 43.54
C ASN A 524 97.21 36.83 44.35
N SER A 525 97.69 35.67 43.86
CA SER A 525 98.76 34.93 44.54
C SER A 525 100.11 35.68 44.53
N GLU A 526 100.42 36.41 43.45
CA GLU A 526 101.59 37.30 43.40
C GLU A 526 101.46 38.48 44.36
N PHE A 527 100.28 39.11 44.43
CA PHE A 527 100.05 40.22 45.36
C PHE A 527 100.10 39.75 46.81
N GLN A 528 99.50 38.60 47.14
CA GLN A 528 99.58 37.99 48.46
C GLN A 528 101.04 37.69 48.84
N ALA A 529 101.80 37.03 47.96
CA ALA A 529 103.21 36.72 48.21
C ALA A 529 104.07 37.99 48.43
N ARG A 530 103.76 39.11 47.76
CA ARG A 530 104.40 40.41 48.04
C ARG A 530 103.99 40.96 49.41
N LEU A 531 102.71 40.90 49.76
CA LEU A 531 102.19 41.36 51.06
C LEU A 531 102.84 40.56 52.21
N ASP A 532 102.90 39.24 52.09
CA ASP A 532 103.62 38.33 53.00
C ASP A 532 105.12 38.67 53.18
N THR A 533 105.77 39.29 52.19
CA THR A 533 107.15 39.78 52.34
C THR A 533 107.26 41.13 53.05
N TYR A 534 106.28 42.03 52.86
CA TYR A 534 106.23 43.29 53.62
C TYR A 534 105.92 43.04 55.10
N GLU A 535 104.95 42.17 55.42
CA GLU A 535 104.61 41.81 56.81
C GLU A 535 105.81 41.24 57.60
N LYS A 536 106.72 40.52 56.95
CA LYS A 536 107.92 39.96 57.59
C LYS A 536 108.92 41.06 57.93
N LEU A 537 109.15 41.99 57.00
CA LEU A 537 110.02 43.15 57.22
C LEU A 537 109.47 44.09 58.32
N GLU A 538 108.15 44.22 58.45
CA GLU A 538 107.54 44.98 59.57
C GLU A 538 107.76 44.29 60.92
N LYS A 539 107.60 42.96 61.01
CA LYS A 539 107.87 42.19 62.23
C LYS A 539 109.35 42.25 62.65
N GLU A 540 110.27 42.14 61.69
CA GLU A 540 111.71 42.32 61.92
C GLU A 540 112.07 43.74 62.43
N LEU A 541 111.36 44.78 61.96
CA LEU A 541 111.54 46.16 62.44
C LEU A 541 111.06 46.35 63.88
N ASP A 542 109.89 45.81 64.24
CA ASP A 542 109.33 45.94 65.58
C ASP A 542 110.19 45.23 66.64
N GLU A 543 110.74 44.04 66.33
CA GLU A 543 111.68 43.34 67.22
C GLU A 543 112.95 44.16 67.50
N ILE A 544 113.51 44.83 66.48
CA ILE A 544 114.70 45.69 66.63
C ILE A 544 114.38 46.95 67.47
N ILE A 545 113.18 47.52 67.33
CA ILE A 545 112.72 48.65 68.15
C ILE A 545 112.57 48.21 69.62
N LEU A 546 112.05 47.01 69.87
CA LEU A 546 111.88 46.49 71.24
C LEU A 546 113.24 46.21 71.92
N GLN A 547 114.13 45.46 71.26
CA GLN A 547 115.46 45.13 71.81
C GLN A 547 116.30 46.37 72.15
N SER A 548 116.21 47.43 71.34
CA SER A 548 116.90 48.70 71.59
C SER A 548 116.20 49.60 72.61
N ALA A 549 114.92 49.34 72.91
CA ALA A 549 114.17 50.01 73.97
C ALA A 549 114.37 49.39 75.37
N GLU A 550 114.72 48.11 75.46
CA GLU A 550 114.98 47.44 76.75
C GLU A 550 116.34 47.75 77.36
N MET A 551 117.36 48.07 76.54
CA MET A 551 118.68 48.48 77.05
C MET A 551 118.62 49.82 77.80
N GLU A 552 119.34 49.94 78.91
CA GLU A 552 119.26 51.14 79.77
C GLU A 552 120.17 52.29 79.30
N ASP A 553 121.34 52.01 78.71
CA ASP A 553 122.27 53.02 78.18
C ASP A 553 121.88 53.46 76.75
N GLU A 554 121.99 54.75 76.41
CA GLU A 554 121.67 55.28 75.07
C GLU A 554 122.72 54.89 74.03
N VAL A 555 124.02 54.87 74.39
CA VAL A 555 125.11 54.60 73.44
C VAL A 555 125.08 53.14 72.97
N GLU A 556 124.60 52.23 73.81
CA GLU A 556 124.55 50.80 73.51
C GLU A 556 123.32 50.43 72.67
N ALA A 557 122.17 51.09 72.86
CA ALA A 557 121.04 50.93 71.95
C ALA A 557 121.28 51.54 70.55
N GLU A 558 122.02 52.65 70.43
CA GLU A 558 122.48 53.10 69.11
C GLU A 558 123.40 52.07 68.45
N ARG A 559 124.21 51.33 69.23
CA ARG A 559 125.03 50.22 68.74
C ARG A 559 124.19 49.02 68.28
N VAL A 560 123.10 48.68 68.98
CA VAL A 560 122.15 47.62 68.56
C VAL A 560 121.43 48.00 67.25
N LEU A 561 120.94 49.25 67.12
CA LEU A 561 120.42 49.76 65.84
C LEU A 561 121.47 49.69 64.72
N PHE A 562 122.74 49.93 65.06
CA PHE A 562 123.84 49.87 64.09
C PHE A 562 124.17 48.43 63.67
N SER A 563 124.16 47.45 64.58
CA SER A 563 124.49 46.05 64.28
C SER A 563 123.48 45.37 63.37
N TYR A 564 122.20 45.76 63.42
CA TYR A 564 121.17 45.33 62.47
C TYR A 564 121.21 46.10 61.12
N GLY A 565 122.28 46.86 60.84
CA GLY A 565 122.53 47.48 59.53
C GLY A 565 121.91 48.87 59.32
N TYR A 566 121.01 49.32 60.20
CA TYR A 566 120.35 50.63 60.13
C TYR A 566 121.31 51.82 60.34
N GLY A 567 122.57 51.54 60.65
CA GLY A 567 123.67 52.50 60.69
C GLY A 567 124.00 53.14 59.33
N ALA A 568 124.06 52.35 58.26
CA ALA A 568 124.75 52.74 57.02
C ALA A 568 123.84 53.04 55.80
N ASN A 569 122.88 52.16 55.49
CA ASN A 569 122.18 52.16 54.19
C ASN A 569 120.73 52.66 54.24
N VAL A 570 120.31 53.31 55.32
CA VAL A 570 118.91 53.73 55.55
C VAL A 570 118.73 55.24 55.32
N PRO A 571 117.75 55.69 54.52
CA PRO A 571 117.47 57.10 54.30
C PRO A 571 117.30 57.89 55.60
N THR A 572 117.86 59.10 55.63
CA THR A 572 117.99 59.93 56.85
C THR A 572 116.66 60.27 57.53
N THR A 573 115.57 60.33 56.76
CA THR A 573 114.19 60.51 57.28
C THR A 573 113.67 59.27 58.01
N ALA A 574 113.90 58.07 57.47
CA ALA A 574 113.55 56.81 58.12
C ALA A 574 114.41 56.57 59.36
N LYS A 575 115.72 56.81 59.28
CA LYS A 575 116.65 56.74 60.42
C LYS A 575 116.23 57.67 61.57
N ARG A 576 115.74 58.88 61.26
CA ARG A 576 115.19 59.81 62.26
C ARG A 576 113.89 59.28 62.89
N ARG A 577 112.97 58.71 62.12
CA ARG A 577 111.74 58.10 62.65
C ARG A 577 112.05 56.92 63.57
N LEU A 578 112.95 56.02 63.18
CA LEU A 578 113.32 54.85 63.98
C LEU A 578 113.92 55.24 65.34
N LYS A 579 114.80 56.25 65.36
CA LYS A 579 115.31 56.80 66.64
C LYS A 579 114.18 57.41 67.49
N GLN A 580 113.18 58.05 66.88
CA GLN A 580 112.02 58.59 67.61
C GLN A 580 111.10 57.49 68.18
N SER A 581 110.84 56.40 67.46
CA SER A 581 110.05 55.28 67.99
C SER A 581 110.79 54.54 69.12
N VAL A 582 112.11 54.36 69.04
CA VAL A 582 112.90 53.79 70.15
C VAL A 582 112.86 54.66 71.41
N HIS A 583 113.02 55.99 71.31
CA HIS A 583 112.87 56.88 72.47
C HIS A 583 111.44 56.89 73.05
N LEU A 584 110.41 56.73 72.21
CA LEU A 584 109.02 56.60 72.67
C LEU A 584 108.78 55.26 73.39
N ALA A 585 109.26 54.15 72.84
CA ALA A 585 109.19 52.82 73.44
C ALA A 585 109.88 52.79 74.81
N ARG A 586 111.12 53.32 74.91
CA ARG A 586 111.83 53.50 76.19
C ARG A 586 110.97 54.23 77.24
N ARG A 587 110.35 55.34 76.85
CA ARG A 587 109.54 56.16 77.77
C ARG A 587 108.23 55.47 78.17
N LEU A 588 107.61 54.71 77.28
CA LEU A 588 106.43 53.89 77.60
C LEU A 588 106.79 52.79 78.60
N LEU A 589 107.84 52.00 78.32
CA LEU A 589 108.30 50.89 79.16
C LEU A 589 108.68 51.38 80.58
N GLN A 590 109.26 52.58 80.69
CA GLN A 590 109.59 53.21 81.96
C GLN A 590 108.33 53.68 82.75
N LEU A 591 107.31 54.21 82.07
CA LEU A 591 106.01 54.54 82.68
C LEU A 591 105.22 53.28 83.08
N GLU A 592 105.33 52.21 82.29
CA GLU A 592 104.65 50.94 82.55
C GLU A 592 105.23 50.22 83.77
N LYS A 593 106.57 50.23 83.93
CA LYS A 593 107.24 49.83 85.19
C LYS A 593 106.67 50.60 86.39
N GLN A 594 106.50 51.92 86.29
CA GLN A 594 105.93 52.75 87.38
C GLN A 594 104.46 52.39 87.68
N ASN A 595 103.63 52.21 86.65
CA ASN A 595 102.23 51.80 86.79
C ASN A 595 102.11 50.43 87.49
N SER A 596 103.00 49.48 87.15
CA SER A 596 103.00 48.12 87.73
C SER A 596 103.30 48.10 89.25
N LEU A 597 103.98 49.12 89.77
CA LEU A 597 104.23 49.29 91.21
C LEU A 597 102.98 49.86 91.91
N LEU A 598 102.40 50.93 91.36
CA LEU A 598 101.19 51.58 91.90
C LEU A 598 99.99 50.62 91.97
N VAL A 599 99.85 49.70 91.01
CA VAL A 599 98.81 48.66 91.05
C VAL A 599 98.97 47.73 92.25
N LYS A 600 100.21 47.29 92.56
CA LYS A 600 100.47 46.38 93.69
C LYS A 600 100.20 47.02 95.05
N ASP A 601 100.55 48.29 95.22
CA ASP A 601 100.24 49.05 96.44
C ASP A 601 98.72 49.17 96.64
N LEU A 602 97.96 49.35 95.55
CA LEU A 602 96.50 49.46 95.55
C LEU A 602 95.82 48.10 95.83
N GLU A 603 96.40 46.99 95.39
CA GLU A 603 95.95 45.64 95.73
C GLU A 603 96.18 45.34 97.22
N HIS A 604 97.36 45.66 97.77
CA HIS A 604 97.63 45.43 99.19
C HIS A 604 96.73 46.27 100.12
N GLN A 605 96.37 47.50 99.72
CA GLN A 605 95.36 48.32 100.42
C GLN A 605 93.98 47.63 100.46
N LYS A 606 93.56 46.94 99.39
CA LYS A 606 92.27 46.22 99.34
C LYS A 606 92.26 45.01 100.28
N GLU A 607 93.34 44.25 100.35
CA GLU A 607 93.45 43.09 101.23
C GLU A 607 93.20 43.47 102.70
N GLN A 608 93.83 44.56 103.17
CA GLN A 608 93.66 45.08 104.53
C GLN A 608 92.19 45.45 104.84
N VAL A 609 91.49 46.08 103.88
CA VAL A 609 90.06 46.39 104.02
C VAL A 609 89.21 45.12 104.15
N THR A 610 89.49 44.07 103.37
CA THR A 610 88.71 42.82 103.43
C THR A 610 88.87 42.08 104.76
N GLN A 611 90.07 42.13 105.38
CA GLN A 611 90.31 41.50 106.68
C GLN A 611 89.45 42.17 107.78
N ILE A 612 89.45 43.50 107.84
CA ILE A 612 88.65 44.28 108.80
C ILE A 612 87.14 44.00 108.65
N SER A 613 86.63 43.84 107.42
CA SER A 613 85.20 43.51 107.22
C SER A 613 84.80 42.15 107.80
N GLN A 614 85.67 41.13 107.75
CA GLN A 614 85.36 39.80 108.26
C GLN A 614 85.32 39.71 109.79
N GLU A 615 86.03 40.61 110.50
CA GLU A 615 85.96 40.69 111.95
C GLU A 615 84.64 41.31 112.43
N LEU A 616 84.12 42.30 111.69
CA LEU A 616 82.86 42.97 111.96
C LEU A 616 81.65 42.01 111.91
N GLU A 617 81.63 41.08 110.96
CA GLU A 617 80.54 40.09 110.81
C GLU A 617 80.52 39.06 111.96
N ARG A 618 81.71 38.64 112.42
CA ARG A 618 81.87 37.72 113.56
C ARG A 618 81.37 38.35 114.87
N ALA A 619 81.60 39.65 115.07
CA ALA A 619 81.05 40.37 116.23
C ALA A 619 79.51 40.49 116.19
N ASN A 620 78.94 40.80 115.02
CA ASN A 620 77.49 40.98 114.87
C ASN A 620 76.69 39.67 115.02
N SER A 621 77.23 38.53 114.58
CA SER A 621 76.56 37.23 114.72
C SER A 621 76.43 36.78 116.18
N LEU A 622 77.46 36.99 117.01
CA LEU A 622 77.43 36.70 118.45
C LEU A 622 76.40 37.55 119.21
N LEU A 623 76.31 38.85 118.90
CA LEU A 623 75.38 39.78 119.57
C LEU A 623 73.91 39.38 119.39
N ASN A 624 73.55 38.85 118.21
CA ASN A 624 72.17 38.51 117.86
C ASN A 624 71.60 37.29 118.62
N GLN A 625 72.44 36.42 119.19
CA GLN A 625 71.95 35.24 119.92
C GLN A 625 71.53 35.55 121.37
N ALA A 626 72.01 36.66 121.95
CA ALA A 626 71.93 36.90 123.40
C ALA A 626 70.63 37.56 123.91
N GLN A 627 69.73 38.06 123.03
CA GLN A 627 68.67 39.00 123.42
C GLN A 627 67.23 38.57 123.02
N GLN A 628 66.93 37.28 122.94
CA GLN A 628 65.62 36.80 122.45
C GLN A 628 64.37 37.36 123.18
N PRO A 629 64.33 37.56 124.52
CA PRO A 629 63.18 38.19 125.18
C PRO A 629 62.96 39.65 124.75
N TYR A 630 64.05 40.40 124.54
CA TYR A 630 63.98 41.78 124.06
C TYR A 630 63.62 41.87 122.59
N LYS A 631 63.99 40.87 121.77
CA LYS A 631 63.61 40.84 120.34
C LYS A 631 62.08 40.83 120.17
N TYR A 632 61.35 40.01 120.93
CA TYR A 632 59.88 39.99 120.87
C TYR A 632 59.25 41.29 121.40
N LEU A 633 59.89 41.95 122.38
CA LEU A 633 59.48 43.28 122.84
C LEU A 633 59.74 44.36 121.78
N ILE A 634 60.86 44.30 121.06
CA ILE A 634 61.18 45.20 119.95
C ILE A 634 60.26 44.97 118.75
N GLU A 635 59.93 43.73 118.41
CA GLU A 635 58.98 43.40 117.34
C GLU A 635 57.54 43.84 117.69
N THR A 636 57.12 43.71 118.95
CA THR A 636 55.81 44.24 119.40
C THR A 636 55.80 45.77 119.57
N VAL A 637 56.95 46.40 119.85
CA VAL A 637 57.11 47.86 119.74
C VAL A 637 57.06 48.29 118.28
N GLN A 638 57.71 47.59 117.35
CA GLN A 638 57.64 47.87 115.91
C GLN A 638 56.23 47.67 115.32
N GLN A 639 55.47 46.68 115.81
CA GLN A 639 54.04 46.54 115.48
C GLN A 639 53.18 47.67 116.07
N ARG A 640 53.54 48.21 117.25
CA ARG A 640 52.92 49.44 117.75
C ARG A 640 53.37 50.67 116.96
N ASP A 641 54.61 50.78 116.54
CA ASP A 641 55.13 51.89 115.75
C ASP A 641 54.57 51.90 114.32
N SER A 642 54.19 50.74 113.76
CA SER A 642 53.46 50.66 112.48
C SER A 642 51.96 50.93 112.65
N GLN A 643 51.34 50.54 113.77
CA GLN A 643 50.00 51.05 114.11
C GLN A 643 50.00 52.56 114.35
N ILE A 644 51.05 53.08 114.99
CA ILE A 644 51.29 54.52 115.16
C ILE A 644 51.64 55.18 113.82
N SER A 645 52.27 54.51 112.86
CA SER A 645 52.50 55.08 111.52
C SER A 645 51.20 55.16 110.73
N LEU A 646 50.34 54.13 110.76
CA LEU A 646 48.99 54.17 110.20
C LEU A 646 48.11 55.24 110.87
N GLN A 647 48.19 55.38 112.20
CA GLN A 647 47.52 56.48 112.91
C GLN A 647 48.12 57.84 112.57
N LYS A 648 49.44 57.95 112.36
CA LYS A 648 50.11 59.17 111.87
C LYS A 648 49.73 59.49 110.42
N GLU A 649 49.47 58.50 109.56
CA GLU A 649 48.91 58.75 108.22
C GLU A 649 47.45 59.20 108.31
N HIS A 650 46.64 58.60 109.18
CA HIS A 650 45.28 59.07 109.45
C HIS A 650 45.27 60.51 110.01
N ILE A 651 46.20 60.83 110.93
CA ILE A 651 46.43 62.19 111.43
C ILE A 651 46.92 63.10 110.31
N ALA A 652 47.86 62.69 109.47
CA ALA A 652 48.35 63.48 108.34
C ALA A 652 47.26 63.72 107.27
N GLN A 653 46.28 62.82 107.14
CA GLN A 653 45.09 62.98 106.31
C GLN A 653 44.09 63.93 106.97
N LEU A 654 43.88 63.84 108.29
CA LEU A 654 43.13 64.85 109.04
C LEU A 654 43.83 66.23 109.01
N GLU A 655 45.15 66.32 109.02
CA GLU A 655 45.95 67.54 108.80
C GLU A 655 45.90 68.02 107.34
N LYS A 656 45.59 67.13 106.40
CA LYS A 656 45.34 67.45 104.99
C LYS A 656 43.99 68.16 104.85
N ASP A 657 42.97 67.69 105.58
CA ASP A 657 41.61 68.24 105.57
C ASP A 657 41.45 69.45 106.52
N ILE A 658 41.99 69.45 107.74
CA ILE A 658 42.27 70.67 108.54
C ILE A 658 43.14 71.63 107.72
N GLY A 659 44.02 71.09 106.88
CA GLY A 659 44.86 71.80 105.93
C GLY A 659 44.14 72.35 104.70
N LEU A 660 42.87 72.02 104.50
CA LEU A 660 41.94 72.55 103.51
C LEU A 660 40.94 73.51 104.19
N LEU A 661 40.40 73.17 105.36
CA LEU A 661 39.66 74.12 106.21
C LEU A 661 40.51 75.37 106.54
N ASN A 662 41.83 75.24 106.72
CA ASN A 662 42.72 76.40 106.87
C ASN A 662 42.99 77.15 105.55
N LYS A 663 42.83 76.52 104.38
CA LYS A 663 42.83 77.21 103.09
C LYS A 663 41.52 77.99 102.88
N GLU A 664 40.38 77.42 103.28
CA GLU A 664 39.08 78.08 103.28
C GLU A 664 39.04 79.23 104.28
N LYS A 665 39.54 79.04 105.51
CA LYS A 665 39.74 80.10 106.52
C LYS A 665 40.63 81.24 106.02
N THR A 666 41.72 80.93 105.30
CA THR A 666 42.59 81.96 104.71
C THR A 666 42.00 82.57 103.43
N ALA A 667 41.09 81.90 102.72
CA ALA A 667 40.30 82.53 101.66
C ALA A 667 39.27 83.51 102.26
N LEU A 668 38.45 83.03 103.20
CA LEU A 668 37.42 83.81 103.91
C LEU A 668 37.96 85.08 104.55
N LEU A 669 39.17 85.06 105.12
CA LEU A 669 39.72 86.24 105.82
C LEU A 669 40.85 86.95 105.06
N ARG A 670 41.14 86.55 103.81
CA ARG A 670 41.62 87.54 102.82
C ARG A 670 40.54 88.59 102.56
N VAL A 671 39.25 88.24 102.57
CA VAL A 671 38.15 89.21 102.49
C VAL A 671 38.17 90.20 103.66
N LYS A 672 38.45 89.73 104.88
CA LYS A 672 38.66 90.61 106.06
C LYS A 672 39.85 91.56 105.85
N ASN A 673 40.97 91.07 105.30
CA ASN A 673 42.11 91.93 105.01
C ASN A 673 41.82 92.91 103.85
N GLN A 674 40.94 92.55 102.91
CA GLN A 674 40.41 93.46 101.90
C GLN A 674 39.66 94.64 102.56
N MET A 675 38.76 94.34 103.51
CA MET A 675 38.06 95.36 104.29
C MET A 675 38.98 96.17 105.23
N ALA A 676 40.15 95.63 105.59
CA ALA A 676 41.17 96.35 106.34
C ALA A 676 41.97 97.33 105.45
N ALA A 677 42.24 96.97 104.19
CA ALA A 677 42.88 97.87 103.23
C ALA A 677 41.99 99.09 102.88
N ASP A 678 40.66 98.94 102.92
CA ASP A 678 39.74 100.08 102.81
C ASP A 678 39.71 100.97 104.08
N LEU A 679 40.16 100.47 105.24
CA LEU A 679 40.42 101.27 106.45
C LEU A 679 41.81 101.94 106.43
N GLU A 680 42.82 101.31 105.83
CA GLU A 680 44.14 101.96 105.59
C GLU A 680 43.99 103.20 104.69
N ARG A 681 43.06 103.19 103.72
CA ARG A 681 42.70 104.37 102.93
C ARG A 681 42.15 105.52 103.80
N LEU A 682 41.09 105.26 104.57
CA LEU A 682 40.41 106.28 105.38
C LEU A 682 41.25 106.83 106.55
N LEU A 683 42.31 106.14 106.95
CA LEU A 683 43.27 106.62 107.95
C LEU A 683 44.40 107.44 107.31
N ASN A 684 44.95 107.02 106.17
CA ASN A 684 45.95 107.82 105.45
C ASN A 684 45.37 109.18 104.99
N ASP A 685 44.13 109.21 104.49
CA ASP A 685 43.41 110.46 104.16
C ASP A 685 43.32 111.44 105.34
N ARG A 686 43.43 110.93 106.58
CA ARG A 686 43.36 111.72 107.83
C ARG A 686 44.74 112.13 108.36
N GLU A 687 45.78 111.32 108.15
CA GLU A 687 47.15 111.63 108.55
C GLU A 687 47.88 112.53 107.53
N GLU A 688 47.57 112.41 106.23
CA GLU A 688 48.00 113.40 105.23
C GLU A 688 47.43 114.80 105.55
N LEU A 689 46.19 114.87 106.06
CA LEU A 689 45.58 116.09 106.61
C LEU A 689 46.27 116.65 107.87
N ALA A 690 47.12 115.85 108.55
CA ALA A 690 47.93 116.31 109.67
C ALA A 690 49.28 116.91 109.24
N THR A 691 49.87 116.42 108.12
CA THR A 691 51.17 116.91 107.60
C THR A 691 51.21 118.42 107.40
N MET A 692 50.08 119.03 107.03
CA MET A 692 49.99 120.45 106.66
C MET A 692 49.74 121.40 107.85
N LYS A 693 49.51 120.92 109.08
CA LYS A 693 49.07 121.80 110.20
C LYS A 693 50.17 122.30 111.15
N GLN A 694 51.29 121.58 111.30
CA GLN A 694 52.27 121.91 112.35
C GLN A 694 53.69 122.28 111.86
N ILE A 695 53.90 122.45 110.55
CA ILE A 695 55.14 123.07 110.02
C ILE A 695 55.17 124.60 110.29
N ILE A 696 54.00 125.22 110.47
CA ILE A 696 53.86 126.70 110.51
C ILE A 696 53.47 127.23 111.90
N ILE A 697 52.89 126.40 112.78
CA ILE A 697 52.52 126.85 114.14
C ILE A 697 53.72 126.75 115.09
N ASN A 698 54.49 127.84 115.05
CA ASN A 698 55.21 128.47 116.16
C ASN A 698 56.38 127.69 116.78
N LEU A 699 57.61 128.22 116.80
CA LEU A 699 57.99 129.37 117.64
C LEU A 699 57.50 129.22 119.09
N HIS A 700 58.19 128.44 119.92
CA HIS A 700 58.78 128.89 121.20
C HIS A 700 59.45 127.70 121.94
N GLY A 701 60.66 127.92 122.44
CA GLY A 701 61.12 127.32 123.70
C GLY A 701 61.55 125.85 123.74
N LYS A 702 62.88 125.67 123.72
CA LYS A 702 63.64 124.92 124.75
C LYS A 702 63.52 123.38 124.90
N HIS A 703 64.71 122.80 124.88
CA HIS A 703 65.27 121.83 125.84
C HIS A 703 65.12 120.30 125.63
N TYR A 704 66.32 119.69 125.70
CA TYR A 704 66.67 118.41 126.34
C TYR A 704 66.50 117.07 125.58
N GLU A 705 67.68 116.48 125.36
CA GLU A 705 68.05 115.08 125.63
C GLU A 705 67.66 113.89 124.71
N GLN A 706 68.67 113.02 124.60
CA GLN A 706 68.63 111.55 124.60
C GLN A 706 68.22 110.73 123.35
N ASN A 707 69.19 109.88 122.99
CA ASN A 707 69.07 108.46 122.61
C ASN A 707 68.67 108.03 121.19
N LEU A 708 69.40 106.98 120.76
CA LEU A 708 69.05 105.97 119.74
C LEU A 708 69.01 106.46 118.28
N PRO A 709 69.55 105.66 117.34
CA PRO A 709 68.74 104.57 116.77
C PRO A 709 69.48 103.23 116.63
N PRO A 710 68.82 102.08 116.92
CA PRO A 710 69.33 100.75 116.61
C PRO A 710 68.65 100.18 115.36
N SER A 711 69.42 99.89 114.31
CA SER A 711 68.95 99.03 113.21
C SER A 711 69.09 97.55 113.62
N HIS A 712 68.18 97.09 114.47
CA HIS A 712 68.20 95.78 115.12
C HIS A 712 67.11 94.85 114.54
N ILE A 713 67.41 93.57 114.29
CA ILE A 713 67.11 92.42 115.18
C ILE A 713 65.57 92.17 115.29
N ASP A 714 64.99 90.98 115.02
CA ASP A 714 65.64 89.66 114.99
C ASP A 714 64.85 88.48 114.35
N VAL A 715 65.60 87.40 114.04
CA VAL A 715 65.31 85.96 114.32
C VAL A 715 64.02 85.21 113.87
N LYS A 716 64.29 84.03 113.26
CA LYS A 716 63.54 82.73 113.23
C LYS A 716 62.31 82.45 112.32
N SER A 717 62.39 81.24 111.73
CA SER A 717 61.33 80.21 111.62
C SER A 717 60.43 80.10 110.36
N ALA A 718 60.95 79.35 109.38
CA ALA A 718 60.34 78.13 108.82
C ALA A 718 58.94 78.11 108.13
N ILE A 719 58.99 77.79 106.83
CA ILE A 719 58.11 76.84 106.08
C ILE A 719 56.63 77.24 105.80
N GLY A 720 56.38 77.56 104.52
CA GLY A 720 55.17 77.18 103.76
C GLY A 720 55.55 76.20 102.64
N LYS A 721 54.85 75.11 102.30
CA LYS A 721 53.39 74.91 102.00
C LYS A 721 53.01 75.53 100.65
N LYS A 722 52.20 74.93 99.76
CA LYS A 722 51.46 73.64 99.71
C LYS A 722 50.78 73.53 98.32
N SER A 723 50.54 72.32 97.75
CA SER A 723 49.16 71.90 97.35
C SER A 723 49.01 70.44 96.87
N ASN A 724 47.82 69.86 97.12
CA ASN A 724 47.19 68.75 96.37
C ASN A 724 46.04 69.39 95.53
N ARG A 725 45.01 68.77 94.92
CA ARG A 725 44.29 67.45 94.80
C ARG A 725 43.73 67.47 93.34
N LEU A 726 43.44 66.41 92.56
CA LEU A 726 42.95 65.04 92.75
C LEU A 726 41.47 64.92 93.21
N VAL A 727 40.58 64.53 92.28
CA VAL A 727 39.18 64.02 92.42
C VAL A 727 38.57 63.82 90.99
N LYS A 728 37.65 62.90 90.64
CA LYS A 728 37.30 61.51 91.10
C LYS A 728 36.14 60.92 90.22
N LEU A 729 36.04 59.59 90.08
CA LEU A 729 34.86 58.78 89.61
C LEU A 729 34.47 58.91 88.10
N LEU A 730 34.12 57.87 87.31
CA LEU A 730 33.21 56.68 87.40
C LEU A 730 31.71 57.03 87.18
N PRO A 731 30.85 56.13 86.59
CA PRO A 731 30.98 54.67 86.46
C PRO A 731 30.57 54.02 85.09
N GLU A 732 30.57 52.66 85.02
CA GLU A 732 29.61 51.71 84.37
C GLU A 732 29.11 51.87 82.89
N HIS A 733 28.56 50.85 82.20
CA HIS A 733 28.83 49.40 82.05
C HIS A 733 28.04 48.87 80.80
N GLU A 734 28.37 47.67 80.30
CA GLU A 734 27.52 46.72 79.53
C GLU A 734 26.88 46.99 78.13
N GLU A 735 26.86 45.88 77.37
CA GLU A 735 25.86 45.33 76.42
C GLU A 735 25.39 46.00 75.09
N GLU A 736 25.82 45.36 73.99
CA GLU A 736 25.03 44.66 72.96
C GLU A 736 23.86 45.30 72.13
N ASN A 737 23.79 44.78 70.88
CA ASN A 737 22.62 44.53 70.02
C ASN A 737 21.85 45.66 69.29
N ILE A 738 22.13 45.71 67.97
CA ILE A 738 21.18 45.48 66.85
C ILE A 738 19.83 46.22 66.86
N PHE A 739 19.55 46.93 65.76
CA PHE A 739 18.19 46.91 65.17
C PHE A 739 18.21 46.84 63.63
N THR A 740 17.19 46.19 63.04
CA THR A 740 16.99 46.02 61.58
C THR A 740 15.50 46.19 61.24
N PRO A 741 15.13 46.47 59.97
CA PRO A 741 14.62 45.39 59.10
C PRO A 741 15.20 45.45 57.65
N LYS A 742 15.32 44.39 56.81
CA LYS A 742 14.56 43.13 56.57
C LYS A 742 13.32 43.29 55.63
N PRO A 743 12.85 42.24 54.91
CA PRO A 743 13.60 41.15 54.22
C PRO A 743 12.94 40.57 52.93
N THR A 744 13.72 39.85 52.10
CA THR A 744 13.39 38.56 51.41
C THR A 744 14.68 38.02 50.78
N LEU A 745 15.19 36.78 50.93
CA LEU A 745 14.64 35.41 51.16
C LEU A 745 13.94 34.84 49.91
N PHE A 746 14.25 33.65 49.35
CA PHE A 746 15.31 32.62 49.52
C PHE A 746 15.63 32.09 48.07
N VAL A 747 16.53 31.14 47.71
CA VAL A 747 16.91 29.81 48.23
C VAL A 747 18.35 29.45 47.78
N SER A 748 18.98 28.51 48.51
CA SER A 748 20.28 27.82 48.28
C SER A 748 20.34 26.97 46.99
N THR A 749 21.38 26.23 46.59
CA THR A 749 22.60 25.61 47.22
C THR A 749 23.57 25.31 46.04
N VAL A 750 24.89 25.56 46.02
CA VAL A 750 26.04 25.18 46.88
C VAL A 750 26.56 23.73 46.65
N ILE A 751 27.90 23.59 46.47
CA ILE A 751 28.79 22.39 46.41
C ILE A 751 29.29 21.86 45.03
N ARG A 752 30.59 22.15 44.77
CA ARG A 752 31.73 21.31 44.31
C ARG A 752 31.53 20.26 43.20
N VAL A 753 32.27 20.29 42.07
CA VAL A 753 33.74 20.14 41.83
C VAL A 753 34.19 18.67 41.74
N ASN A 754 34.61 18.29 40.52
CA ASN A 754 35.38 17.10 40.10
C ASN A 754 34.69 15.72 40.36
N ASP A 755 35.01 14.64 39.67
CA ASP A 755 36.23 14.32 38.88
C ASP A 755 35.89 13.37 37.69
N LYS A 756 36.85 13.15 36.78
CA LYS A 756 37.01 12.04 35.79
C LYS A 756 35.81 11.07 35.65
N THR A 757 35.21 10.92 34.47
CA THR A 757 35.79 10.25 33.28
C THR A 757 35.25 10.76 31.96
#